data_AF-A0A399NY34-F1
#
_entry.id   AF-A0A399NY34-F1
#
_cell.length_a   1.000
_cell.length_b   1.000
_cell.length_c   1.000
_cell.angle_alpha   90.00
_cell.angle_beta   90.00
_cell.angle_gamma   90.00
#
_symmetry.space_group_name_H-M   'P 1'
#
loop_
_entity.id
_entity.type
_entity.pdbx_description
1 polymer ?
#
loop_
_entity_poly.entity_id
_entity_poly.type
_entity_poly.pdbx_seq_one_letter_code
_entity_poly.pdbx_strand_id
1 'polypeptide(L)'
;MFVIPRSPRLRSESDRASSLRRATASVAATALVAAGLVTFGAAGAMAAPAPTAATPASALEDGRYIVTLADDAAATYRGGVDGLPATQARSGAQLDAKAGPVVAYTDYLEDQQEDVAASVGADIEYSYSLTVNGFSADLTAEQASKLSGDREVASVEPDRIYHPTSTPAADFLGLTGADGVWAKTGGQEKAGEGAVIGVIDTGIAPENPAFAGEPLGTTAGAEPYRDGSAIAYAKGDGTTFRGACQTGEQFTAADCSTKIVGARYFVTGFGQENIGTAATGEYVSPRDGDGHGSHTASTAAGEAGVTATIDGNDLGEISGVAPAAKIAAYKVCWSGPDPAVQTDDGCAGADLVAAIEQATKDGVDVINYSIGGGSARTTFSATDSAFLGAASAGIFVSASAGNSGPDASTLDNASPWITTVAASTVAGNFEATAQLGDGKAFAGSSITVTEPVTGSFVTAASVATAGATTPALCGPGVLDPAETAGKIVLCERGTFDRVAKSAEVERAGGIGMVLVNPTPNSVDADTHSVPTVHLDADVYAAVSAYAATPGATVTLVPDNTTGVSAPTPQVAGFSSRGPVLADGSDILKPDVTAPGVSIIAATNNAEGEEPTFALLSGTSMAAPHVAGLALLYLGEHPKATPAEIKSAMMTTAYDTVDEDGGKVTDPFTQGAGHVDARRYLDPGLLYLNDRADWLAYLAATGYASGIDPVDPSELNLASIAIGALTGSETVTREVTSTRAGTYTASVQGLAGVTAEVTPKTLEFTEAGQTKSYEVAFTRTTADIDAYATGSLTWTDGGTTVRSPIAVNPVSIAAPDEVQGKGITGSVDVTVTPGTTGPIALAAEGLTAGRVYANPKDASSPISGTGPAKAELQYATTVPAGQLATRIDLDSADDKADLDLSVFRLEDGEPVEQFDSATESADESVTIETPEAGDYVVVVSIFSIPAGATTQDFTITQFDLSESTDEGAFTVSPNPLDAVQSQPITYTASWSGLAPETAYLGRVAYSGTESSTYVRVESGAIPAPAATAPPVITGTPTAGQTLTASPGTWDQEGLKFSYQWYADGKALAGQTRATYKVSPSVAGKSITVVVTAKPATGPSGTATSEAVVIKLASTVTVSVKPPVLTSAQKAVVTVKVDSQAKAAPTGTVTVKVGSDSFEVALDAAGTGRVELPAYAKGRYTVTATYAGDAANAAKTSSPKYLYVSR
;
A
#
# COMPACT_ATOMS: atom_id res chain seq x y z
N MET A 1 -41.24 -31.94 -36.81
CA MET A 1 -41.80 -33.25 -37.22
C MET A 1 -42.01 -34.10 -35.97
N PHE A 2 -43.26 -34.06 -35.46
CA PHE A 2 -44.01 -35.14 -34.80
C PHE A 2 -43.44 -35.79 -33.53
N VAL A 3 -44.16 -35.95 -32.42
CA VAL A 3 -45.55 -35.65 -31.99
C VAL A 3 -45.50 -36.00 -30.46
N ILE A 4 -45.86 -35.12 -29.51
CA ILE A 4 -47.24 -34.89 -28.97
C ILE A 4 -47.80 -36.18 -28.32
N PRO A 5 -48.63 -36.14 -27.26
CA PRO A 5 -48.82 -35.15 -26.17
C PRO A 5 -49.39 -35.78 -24.85
N ARG A 6 -49.80 -34.98 -23.85
CA ARG A 6 -51.21 -34.55 -23.60
C ARG A 6 -51.39 -33.98 -22.18
N SER A 7 -51.76 -32.71 -22.14
CA SER A 7 -52.51 -32.03 -21.07
C SER A 7 -54.01 -32.45 -21.12
N PRO A 8 -54.97 -31.66 -20.60
CA PRO A 8 -55.41 -31.43 -19.22
C PRO A 8 -56.96 -31.64 -19.16
N ARG A 9 -57.68 -30.95 -18.25
CA ARG A 9 -59.06 -30.36 -18.35
C ARG A 9 -59.76 -30.43 -16.97
N LEU A 10 -60.67 -29.54 -16.51
CA LEU A 10 -61.32 -28.29 -16.95
C LEU A 10 -62.31 -27.87 -15.83
N ARG A 11 -62.59 -26.55 -15.73
CA ARG A 11 -63.93 -25.88 -15.62
C ARG A 11 -64.87 -26.23 -14.45
N SER A 12 -65.88 -25.41 -14.13
CA SER A 12 -66.22 -24.00 -14.34
C SER A 12 -67.51 -23.72 -13.56
N GLU A 13 -67.75 -22.42 -13.31
CA GLU A 13 -69.02 -21.70 -13.50
C GLU A 13 -70.26 -21.89 -12.60
N SER A 14 -70.83 -20.68 -12.38
CA SER A 14 -72.26 -20.34 -12.30
C SER A 14 -72.93 -20.55 -10.93
N ASP A 15 -73.82 -19.68 -10.44
CA ASP A 15 -74.38 -18.42 -10.91
C ASP A 15 -75.33 -17.93 -9.79
N ARG A 16 -75.51 -16.60 -9.66
CA ARG A 16 -76.76 -15.90 -9.23
C ARG A 16 -77.29 -16.17 -7.79
N ALA A 17 -78.02 -15.31 -7.09
CA ALA A 17 -78.79 -14.11 -7.42
C ALA A 17 -79.06 -13.26 -6.15
N SER A 18 -79.36 -11.97 -6.36
CA SER A 18 -80.40 -11.15 -5.70
C SER A 18 -80.34 -10.93 -4.17
N SER A 19 -79.96 -9.73 -3.70
CA SER A 19 -80.73 -8.47 -3.57
C SER A 19 -81.50 -8.32 -2.25
N LEU A 20 -81.32 -7.19 -1.53
CA LEU A 20 -82.37 -6.19 -1.22
C LEU A 20 -81.97 -5.17 -0.11
N ARG A 21 -81.96 -3.89 -0.53
CA ARG A 21 -82.48 -2.66 0.13
C ARG A 21 -82.06 -2.33 1.57
N ARG A 22 -81.26 -1.26 1.75
CA ARG A 22 -81.64 0.17 2.01
C ARG A 22 -82.25 0.43 3.40
N ALA A 23 -81.60 1.27 4.20
CA ALA A 23 -82.13 2.59 4.61
C ALA A 23 -81.08 3.41 5.40
N THR A 24 -80.97 4.67 5.00
CA THR A 24 -80.17 5.79 5.52
C THR A 24 -80.94 6.64 6.56
N ALA A 25 -80.24 7.31 7.48
CA ALA A 25 -80.38 8.74 7.86
C ALA A 25 -79.81 8.96 9.30
N SER A 26 -78.76 9.76 9.56
CA SER A 26 -78.58 11.23 9.49
C SER A 26 -78.92 11.97 10.81
N VAL A 27 -78.07 12.96 11.13
CA VAL A 27 -78.28 14.26 11.85
C VAL A 27 -77.40 14.51 13.10
N ALA A 28 -76.29 15.20 12.84
CA ALA A 28 -75.80 16.51 13.34
C ALA A 28 -76.09 17.08 14.76
N ALA A 29 -75.00 17.57 15.38
CA ALA A 29 -74.72 18.97 15.82
C ALA A 29 -74.65 19.35 17.33
N THR A 30 -73.54 20.04 17.67
CA THR A 30 -73.33 21.19 18.64
C THR A 30 -73.56 20.95 20.15
N ALA A 31 -72.97 21.65 21.14
CA ALA A 31 -71.78 22.49 21.35
C ALA A 31 -71.73 22.88 22.86
N LEU A 32 -70.52 22.96 23.46
CA LEU A 32 -70.00 23.94 24.45
C LEU A 32 -70.80 24.43 25.70
N VAL A 33 -70.15 24.33 26.89
CA VAL A 33 -69.87 25.39 27.93
C VAL A 33 -70.12 25.03 29.43
N ALA A 34 -69.08 25.31 30.24
CA ALA A 34 -68.98 25.78 31.65
C ALA A 34 -68.96 24.83 32.88
N ALA A 35 -67.74 24.65 33.40
CA ALA A 35 -67.17 25.10 34.69
C ALA A 35 -67.87 24.84 36.05
N GLY A 36 -67.11 24.24 36.99
CA GLY A 36 -67.36 24.27 38.43
C GLY A 36 -66.30 23.57 39.30
N LEU A 37 -65.27 24.34 39.71
CA LEU A 37 -64.48 24.31 40.95
C LEU A 37 -63.74 23.04 41.48
N VAL A 38 -62.57 23.36 42.05
CA VAL A 38 -61.43 22.54 42.51
C VAL A 38 -61.54 22.20 44.01
N THR A 39 -61.13 20.98 44.42
CA THR A 39 -60.20 20.69 45.54
C THR A 39 -59.75 19.20 45.57
N PHE A 40 -58.52 18.98 46.03
CA PHE A 40 -57.66 17.76 46.00
C PHE A 40 -58.13 16.54 46.83
N GLY A 41 -57.70 15.33 46.43
CA GLY A 41 -57.41 14.23 47.38
C GLY A 41 -57.45 12.76 46.89
N ALA A 42 -56.26 12.15 46.82
CA ALA A 42 -55.89 10.73 47.05
C ALA A 42 -56.33 9.57 46.12
N ALA A 43 -55.38 8.65 45.95
CA ALA A 43 -55.28 7.53 45.01
C ALA A 43 -56.17 6.31 45.32
N GLY A 44 -56.45 5.50 44.28
CA GLY A 44 -57.08 4.18 44.42
C GLY A 44 -57.39 3.52 43.07
N ALA A 45 -56.54 2.54 42.72
CA ALA A 45 -56.71 1.38 41.82
C ALA A 45 -57.77 1.42 40.69
N MET A 46 -57.30 1.26 39.45
CA MET A 46 -58.10 0.62 38.39
C MET A 46 -57.36 -0.61 37.83
N ALA A 47 -58.15 -1.66 37.66
CA ALA A 47 -57.80 -3.05 37.47
C ALA A 47 -57.10 -3.35 36.14
N ALA A 48 -56.27 -4.40 36.16
CA ALA A 48 -55.68 -5.02 34.99
C ALA A 48 -56.76 -5.61 34.05
N PRO A 49 -56.57 -5.58 32.72
CA PRO A 49 -57.29 -6.47 31.83
C PRO A 49 -56.76 -7.91 32.01
N ALA A 50 -57.68 -8.87 32.05
CA ALA A 50 -57.41 -10.31 32.19
C ALA A 50 -56.52 -10.86 31.07
N PRO A 51 -55.71 -11.91 31.34
CA PRO A 51 -54.90 -12.55 30.31
C PRO A 51 -55.82 -13.18 29.27
N THR A 52 -55.49 -12.91 28.01
CA THR A 52 -56.11 -13.59 26.86
C THR A 52 -55.63 -15.04 26.84
N ALA A 53 -56.57 -15.93 26.55
CA ALA A 53 -56.42 -17.37 26.62
C ALA A 53 -55.19 -17.91 25.89
N ALA A 54 -54.50 -18.85 26.54
CA ALA A 54 -53.44 -19.67 25.99
C ALA A 54 -53.88 -20.38 24.69
N THR A 55 -53.00 -20.35 23.70
CA THR A 55 -53.08 -21.17 22.47
C THR A 55 -52.59 -22.59 22.83
N PRO A 56 -53.07 -23.66 22.19
CA PRO A 56 -53.19 -24.98 22.82
C PRO A 56 -51.83 -25.65 23.07
N ALA A 57 -51.75 -26.37 24.19
CA ALA A 57 -50.64 -27.27 24.51
C ALA A 57 -50.35 -28.21 23.33
N SER A 58 -49.17 -28.05 22.72
CA SER A 58 -48.52 -29.17 22.05
C SER A 58 -48.43 -30.32 23.03
N ALA A 59 -48.65 -31.56 22.58
CA ALA A 59 -48.67 -32.75 23.43
C ALA A 59 -47.47 -32.72 24.39
N LEU A 60 -47.75 -32.57 25.69
CA LEU A 60 -46.74 -32.67 26.73
C LEU A 60 -46.19 -34.10 26.68
N GLU A 61 -44.88 -34.24 26.80
CA GLU A 61 -44.16 -35.52 26.74
C GLU A 61 -43.51 -35.81 28.11
N ASP A 62 -42.97 -37.00 28.30
CA ASP A 62 -42.17 -37.28 29.51
C ASP A 62 -40.85 -36.50 29.39
N GLY A 63 -40.45 -35.77 30.44
CA GLY A 63 -39.23 -34.97 30.42
C GLY A 63 -39.07 -34.08 31.65
N ARG A 64 -38.03 -33.25 31.65
CA ARG A 64 -37.82 -32.26 32.71
C ARG A 64 -38.66 -31.01 32.45
N TYR A 65 -39.30 -30.47 33.47
CA TYR A 65 -40.18 -29.32 33.36
C TYR A 65 -39.92 -28.30 34.48
N ILE A 66 -40.07 -27.03 34.14
CA ILE A 66 -40.20 -25.92 35.09
C ILE A 66 -41.70 -25.63 35.25
N VAL A 67 -42.18 -25.69 36.49
CA VAL A 67 -43.57 -25.47 36.89
C VAL A 67 -43.64 -24.15 37.67
N THR A 68 -44.21 -23.12 37.04
CA THR A 68 -44.39 -21.80 37.66
C THR A 68 -45.75 -21.75 38.34
N LEU A 69 -45.81 -21.34 39.61
CA LEU A 69 -47.04 -21.21 40.39
C LEU A 69 -47.66 -19.82 40.24
N ALA A 70 -48.95 -19.71 40.56
CA ALA A 70 -49.77 -18.51 40.31
C ALA A 70 -49.52 -17.35 41.28
N ASP A 71 -49.01 -17.62 42.49
CA ASP A 71 -48.73 -16.59 43.48
C ASP A 71 -47.43 -15.83 43.15
N ASP A 72 -47.39 -14.53 43.46
CA ASP A 72 -46.23 -13.66 43.22
C ASP A 72 -44.95 -14.18 43.92
N ALA A 73 -43.79 -14.10 43.27
CA ALA A 73 -42.51 -14.39 43.90
C ALA A 73 -42.19 -13.36 45.00
N ALA A 74 -41.29 -13.69 45.94
CA ALA A 74 -40.99 -12.78 47.06
C ALA A 74 -40.44 -11.41 46.62
N ALA A 75 -39.78 -11.30 45.46
CA ALA A 75 -39.32 -10.03 44.91
C ALA A 75 -40.46 -9.13 44.41
N THR A 76 -41.60 -9.71 44.04
CA THR A 76 -42.74 -9.00 43.43
C THR A 76 -43.98 -8.99 44.30
N TYR A 77 -43.99 -9.78 45.38
CA TYR A 77 -45.14 -9.90 46.28
C TYR A 77 -45.42 -8.62 47.05
N ARG A 78 -46.58 -8.04 46.75
CA ARG A 78 -47.06 -6.76 47.30
C ARG A 78 -47.81 -6.89 48.62
N GLY A 79 -47.80 -8.07 49.23
CA GLY A 79 -48.66 -8.39 50.38
C GLY A 79 -50.04 -8.84 49.90
N GLY A 80 -50.75 -9.58 50.75
CA GLY A 80 -52.10 -10.09 50.43
C GLY A 80 -52.42 -11.45 51.02
N VAL A 81 -51.40 -12.22 51.41
CA VAL A 81 -51.49 -13.46 52.18
C VAL A 81 -51.51 -13.11 53.68
N ASP A 82 -52.53 -13.62 54.37
CA ASP A 82 -52.76 -13.33 55.78
C ASP A 82 -51.57 -13.78 56.64
N GLY A 83 -51.01 -12.83 57.39
CA GLY A 83 -49.87 -13.07 58.29
C GLY A 83 -48.49 -12.89 57.64
N LEU A 84 -48.41 -12.69 56.32
CA LEU A 84 -47.15 -12.49 55.60
C LEU A 84 -47.05 -11.06 55.04
N PRO A 85 -46.08 -10.24 55.50
CA PRO A 85 -45.94 -8.86 55.03
C PRO A 85 -45.55 -8.80 53.55
N ALA A 86 -45.85 -7.69 52.88
CA ALA A 86 -45.32 -7.40 51.55
C ALA A 86 -43.80 -7.44 51.56
N THR A 87 -43.23 -8.20 50.63
CA THR A 87 -41.79 -8.40 50.51
C THR A 87 -41.19 -7.60 49.37
N GLN A 88 -41.99 -7.23 48.36
CA GLN A 88 -41.52 -6.41 47.25
C GLN A 88 -40.81 -5.16 47.74
N ALA A 89 -39.57 -5.02 47.32
CA ALA A 89 -38.76 -3.86 47.65
C ALA A 89 -39.42 -2.59 47.10
N ARG A 90 -39.37 -1.51 47.90
CA ARG A 90 -39.89 -0.20 47.46
C ARG A 90 -39.04 0.33 46.32
N SER A 91 -39.62 1.16 45.46
CA SER A 91 -38.90 1.79 44.35
C SER A 91 -37.58 2.43 44.82
N GLY A 92 -36.47 2.00 44.22
CA GLY A 92 -35.10 2.42 44.57
C GLY A 92 -34.44 1.65 45.72
N ALA A 93 -35.10 0.66 46.33
CA ALA A 93 -34.51 -0.24 47.32
C ALA A 93 -34.34 -1.64 46.74
N GLN A 94 -33.28 -2.33 47.18
CA GLN A 94 -33.04 -3.73 46.83
C GLN A 94 -33.76 -4.66 47.81
N LEU A 95 -34.27 -5.78 47.33
CA LEU A 95 -34.86 -6.82 48.16
C LEU A 95 -33.76 -7.45 49.02
N ASP A 96 -33.91 -7.41 50.35
CA ASP A 96 -33.06 -8.19 51.25
C ASP A 96 -33.66 -9.59 51.38
N ALA A 97 -33.11 -10.54 50.63
CA ALA A 97 -33.55 -11.93 50.59
C ALA A 97 -33.52 -12.63 51.97
N LYS A 98 -32.75 -12.11 52.93
CA LYS A 98 -32.62 -12.67 54.27
C LYS A 98 -33.49 -11.96 55.30
N ALA A 99 -34.19 -10.90 54.91
CA ALA A 99 -35.10 -10.21 55.80
C ALA A 99 -36.21 -11.17 56.25
N GLY A 100 -36.50 -11.19 57.55
CA GLY A 100 -37.48 -12.11 58.13
C GLY A 100 -38.82 -12.22 57.38
N PRO A 101 -39.41 -11.11 56.87
CA PRO A 101 -40.61 -11.18 56.03
C PRO A 101 -40.39 -11.87 54.67
N VAL A 102 -39.21 -11.69 54.06
CA VAL A 102 -38.86 -12.30 52.78
C VAL A 102 -38.66 -13.79 52.97
N VAL A 103 -37.88 -14.19 53.99
CA VAL A 103 -37.68 -15.61 54.36
C VAL A 103 -39.01 -16.29 54.70
N ALA A 104 -39.85 -15.65 55.53
CA ALA A 104 -41.14 -16.23 55.90
C ALA A 104 -42.10 -16.39 54.70
N TYR A 105 -41.99 -15.51 53.70
CA TYR A 105 -42.79 -15.62 52.49
C TYR A 105 -42.19 -16.64 51.51
N THR A 106 -40.87 -16.73 51.39
CA THR A 106 -40.23 -17.78 50.58
C THR A 106 -40.50 -19.16 51.14
N ASP A 107 -40.45 -19.35 52.47
CA ASP A 107 -40.81 -20.61 53.14
C ASP A 107 -42.28 -20.99 52.83
N TYR A 108 -43.20 -20.01 52.88
CA TYR A 108 -44.60 -20.23 52.50
C TYR A 108 -44.75 -20.65 51.02
N LEU A 109 -44.01 -20.03 50.11
CA LEU A 109 -44.03 -20.40 48.69
C LEU A 109 -43.43 -21.80 48.47
N GLU A 110 -42.38 -22.15 49.20
CA GLU A 110 -41.75 -23.47 49.16
C GLU A 110 -42.72 -24.56 49.65
N ASP A 111 -43.45 -24.32 50.75
CA ASP A 111 -44.53 -25.21 51.21
C ASP A 111 -45.61 -25.41 50.13
N GLN A 112 -46.02 -24.33 49.44
CA GLN A 112 -47.00 -24.41 48.33
C GLN A 112 -46.46 -25.21 47.14
N GLN A 113 -45.18 -25.04 46.81
CA GLN A 113 -44.53 -25.78 45.73
C GLN A 113 -44.50 -27.28 46.05
N GLU A 114 -44.16 -27.64 47.29
CA GLU A 114 -44.18 -29.04 47.76
C GLU A 114 -45.59 -29.65 47.66
N ASP A 115 -46.62 -28.92 48.07
CA ASP A 115 -48.02 -29.37 47.98
C ASP A 115 -48.44 -29.60 46.51
N VAL A 116 -48.09 -28.67 45.61
CA VAL A 116 -48.40 -28.77 44.17
C VAL A 116 -47.64 -29.92 43.52
N ALA A 117 -46.35 -30.10 43.81
CA ALA A 117 -45.54 -31.23 43.31
C ALA A 117 -46.07 -32.58 43.82
N ALA A 118 -46.40 -32.67 45.11
CA ALA A 118 -46.96 -33.87 45.73
C ALA A 118 -48.33 -34.26 45.13
N SER A 119 -49.13 -33.29 44.64
CA SER A 119 -50.45 -33.53 44.03
C SER A 119 -50.39 -34.40 42.75
N VAL A 120 -49.22 -34.46 42.11
CA VAL A 120 -48.94 -35.32 40.95
C VAL A 120 -47.85 -36.36 41.24
N GLY A 121 -47.34 -36.43 42.48
CA GLY A 121 -46.29 -37.35 42.89
C GLY A 121 -44.95 -37.05 42.21
N ALA A 122 -44.63 -35.78 41.98
CA ALA A 122 -43.35 -35.33 41.47
C ALA A 122 -42.41 -34.99 42.62
N ASP A 123 -41.13 -35.33 42.47
CA ASP A 123 -40.08 -34.91 43.39
C ASP A 123 -39.50 -33.58 42.89
N ILE A 124 -39.43 -32.57 43.76
CA ILE A 124 -38.83 -31.28 43.42
C ILE A 124 -37.31 -31.43 43.38
N GLU A 125 -36.71 -31.03 42.26
CA GLU A 125 -35.25 -31.00 42.11
C GLU A 125 -34.67 -29.64 42.48
N TYR A 126 -35.30 -28.57 41.98
CA TYR A 126 -34.98 -27.19 42.36
C TYR A 126 -36.25 -26.43 42.69
N SER A 127 -36.18 -25.60 43.74
CA SER A 127 -37.25 -24.72 44.17
C SER A 127 -36.82 -23.26 44.00
N TYR A 128 -37.73 -22.44 43.50
CA TYR A 128 -37.55 -21.02 43.24
C TYR A 128 -38.64 -20.25 43.98
N SER A 129 -38.27 -19.40 44.93
CA SER A 129 -39.22 -18.66 45.78
C SER A 129 -38.98 -17.14 45.77
N LEU A 130 -37.77 -16.71 45.39
CA LEU A 130 -37.33 -15.31 45.47
C LEU A 130 -37.71 -14.47 44.25
N THR A 131 -37.28 -14.87 43.06
CA THR A 131 -37.40 -14.06 41.82
C THR A 131 -38.51 -14.57 40.89
N VAL A 132 -38.78 -15.86 40.96
CA VAL A 132 -39.91 -16.56 40.36
C VAL A 132 -40.46 -17.50 41.43
N ASN A 133 -41.77 -17.78 41.44
CA ASN A 133 -42.40 -18.75 42.31
C ASN A 133 -42.68 -20.01 41.51
N GLY A 134 -41.89 -21.06 41.71
CA GLY A 134 -42.00 -22.29 40.93
C GLY A 134 -40.96 -23.33 41.33
N PHE A 135 -41.03 -24.49 40.70
CA PHE A 135 -40.05 -25.56 40.92
C PHE A 135 -39.74 -26.27 39.61
N SER A 136 -38.60 -26.98 39.55
CA SER A 136 -38.30 -27.92 38.48
C SER A 136 -38.40 -29.37 38.96
N ALA A 137 -38.90 -30.24 38.09
CA ALA A 137 -39.04 -31.66 38.34
C ALA A 137 -39.05 -32.45 37.02
N ASP A 138 -38.60 -33.71 37.07
CA ASP A 138 -38.84 -34.66 36.00
C ASP A 138 -40.30 -35.14 36.06
N LEU A 139 -41.07 -34.87 35.01
CA LEU A 139 -42.51 -35.15 34.92
C LEU A 139 -42.80 -36.06 33.72
N THR A 140 -43.73 -36.99 33.92
CA THR A 140 -44.40 -37.65 32.79
C THR A 140 -45.34 -36.68 32.08
N ALA A 141 -45.64 -36.95 30.81
CA ALA A 141 -46.64 -36.26 30.00
C ALA A 141 -47.98 -36.09 30.74
N GLU A 142 -48.40 -37.11 31.48
CA GLU A 142 -49.65 -37.11 32.26
C GLU A 142 -49.54 -36.20 33.49
N GLN A 143 -48.40 -36.20 34.18
CA GLN A 143 -48.15 -35.30 35.31
C GLN A 143 -48.05 -33.84 34.86
N ALA A 144 -47.28 -33.56 33.80
CA ALA A 144 -47.15 -32.24 33.20
C ALA A 144 -48.51 -31.70 32.71
N SER A 145 -49.33 -32.56 32.08
CA SER A 145 -50.67 -32.18 31.64
C SER A 145 -51.60 -31.89 32.81
N LYS A 146 -51.54 -32.68 33.89
CA LYS A 146 -52.35 -32.46 35.10
C LYS A 146 -51.97 -31.16 35.80
N LEU A 147 -50.67 -30.86 35.92
CA LEU A 147 -50.20 -29.58 36.47
C LEU A 147 -50.55 -28.39 35.57
N SER A 148 -50.48 -28.52 34.24
CA SER A 148 -50.84 -27.43 33.31
C SER A 148 -52.31 -27.01 33.37
N GLY A 149 -53.17 -27.87 33.94
CA GLY A 149 -54.59 -27.60 34.18
C GLY A 149 -54.92 -27.23 35.62
N ASP A 150 -53.93 -27.18 36.52
CA ASP A 150 -54.11 -26.77 37.91
C ASP A 150 -54.22 -25.24 38.01
N ARG A 151 -55.14 -24.76 38.84
CA ARG A 151 -55.38 -23.32 39.03
C ARG A 151 -54.28 -22.63 39.83
N GLU A 152 -53.52 -23.41 40.60
CA GLU A 152 -52.38 -22.96 41.42
C GLU A 152 -51.08 -22.90 40.60
N VAL A 153 -51.09 -23.44 39.38
CA VAL A 153 -49.99 -23.43 38.42
C VAL A 153 -50.26 -22.39 37.32
N ALA A 154 -49.34 -21.45 37.14
CA ALA A 154 -49.38 -20.44 36.09
C ALA A 154 -48.88 -20.96 34.75
N SER A 155 -47.80 -21.75 34.74
CA SER A 155 -47.27 -22.39 33.53
C SER A 155 -46.54 -23.69 33.85
N VAL A 156 -46.54 -24.61 32.88
CA VAL A 156 -45.72 -25.82 32.88
C VAL A 156 -44.95 -25.81 31.56
N GLU A 157 -43.65 -25.61 31.65
CA GLU A 157 -42.77 -25.42 30.51
C GLU A 157 -41.67 -26.47 30.55
N PRO A 158 -41.36 -27.15 29.42
CA PRO A 158 -40.25 -28.10 29.41
C PRO A 158 -38.95 -27.35 29.74
N ASP A 159 -38.18 -27.90 30.65
CA ASP A 159 -36.83 -27.44 30.98
C ASP A 159 -35.93 -27.74 29.79
N ARG A 160 -35.25 -26.71 29.29
CA ARG A 160 -34.45 -26.78 28.08
C ARG A 160 -33.00 -26.56 28.43
N ILE A 161 -32.14 -27.39 27.87
CA ILE A 161 -30.71 -27.10 27.83
C ILE A 161 -30.53 -25.91 26.89
N TYR A 162 -30.01 -24.81 27.43
CA TYR A 162 -29.55 -23.67 26.64
C TYR A 162 -28.05 -23.84 26.39
N HIS A 163 -27.63 -23.65 25.15
CA HIS A 163 -26.21 -23.63 24.78
C HIS A 163 -25.69 -22.18 24.86
N PRO A 164 -24.41 -21.96 25.17
CA PRO A 164 -23.75 -20.68 24.91
C PRO A 164 -23.92 -20.34 23.43
N THR A 165 -24.50 -19.18 23.12
CA THR A 165 -24.54 -18.67 21.75
C THR A 165 -23.25 -17.92 21.48
N SER A 166 -22.20 -18.61 21.01
CA SER A 166 -21.28 -17.99 20.06
C SER A 166 -22.04 -17.88 18.72
N THR A 167 -21.79 -16.82 17.94
CA THR A 167 -22.25 -16.78 16.55
C THR A 167 -21.06 -17.25 15.71
N PRO A 168 -21.04 -18.49 15.20
CA PRO A 168 -19.98 -18.93 14.29
C PRO A 168 -19.80 -17.89 13.18
N ALA A 169 -18.57 -17.60 12.78
CA ALA A 169 -18.31 -16.61 11.73
C ALA A 169 -19.10 -16.89 10.44
N ALA A 170 -19.39 -18.17 10.16
CA ALA A 170 -20.25 -18.60 9.07
C ALA A 170 -21.70 -18.08 9.18
N ASP A 171 -22.29 -18.08 10.38
CA ASP A 171 -23.62 -17.54 10.65
C ASP A 171 -23.62 -16.02 10.48
N PHE A 172 -22.59 -15.36 11.02
CA PHE A 172 -22.44 -13.91 10.93
C PHE A 172 -22.29 -13.41 9.48
N LEU A 173 -21.58 -14.18 8.64
CA LEU A 173 -21.45 -13.93 7.19
C LEU A 173 -22.72 -14.28 6.40
N GLY A 174 -23.74 -14.86 7.03
CA GLY A 174 -24.98 -15.29 6.36
C GLY A 174 -24.79 -16.49 5.44
N LEU A 175 -23.83 -17.38 5.74
CA LEU A 175 -23.59 -18.60 4.97
C LEU A 175 -24.64 -19.68 5.29
N THR A 176 -25.07 -19.75 6.54
CA THR A 176 -26.00 -20.76 7.06
C THR A 176 -27.47 -20.35 6.97
N GLY A 177 -28.37 -21.29 7.28
CA GLY A 177 -29.81 -21.08 7.24
C GLY A 177 -30.42 -21.27 5.85
N ALA A 178 -31.75 -21.28 5.79
CA ALA A 178 -32.51 -21.59 4.56
C ALA A 178 -32.30 -20.56 3.44
N ASP A 179 -32.03 -19.30 3.81
CA ASP A 179 -31.75 -18.19 2.88
C ASP A 179 -30.24 -17.87 2.75
N GLY A 180 -29.40 -18.66 3.44
CA GLY A 180 -27.95 -18.51 3.46
C GLY A 180 -27.28 -18.88 2.14
N VAL A 181 -26.02 -18.48 2.00
CA VAL A 181 -25.25 -18.72 0.76
C VAL A 181 -25.09 -20.21 0.48
N TRP A 182 -24.80 -21.03 1.49
CA TRP A 182 -24.62 -22.47 1.29
C TRP A 182 -25.88 -23.13 0.75
N ALA A 183 -27.07 -22.73 1.20
CA ALA A 183 -28.32 -23.25 0.65
C ALA A 183 -28.51 -22.88 -0.83
N LYS A 184 -28.03 -21.70 -1.25
CA LYS A 184 -28.08 -21.24 -2.64
C LYS A 184 -27.07 -21.96 -3.54
N THR A 185 -25.92 -22.35 -3.00
CA THR A 185 -24.84 -23.05 -3.72
C THR A 185 -24.91 -24.58 -3.60
N GLY A 186 -26.10 -25.14 -3.39
CA GLY A 186 -26.31 -26.59 -3.39
C GLY A 186 -26.05 -27.32 -2.06
N GLY A 187 -25.85 -26.58 -0.97
CA GLY A 187 -25.62 -27.08 0.39
C GLY A 187 -24.19 -26.84 0.87
N GLN A 188 -23.98 -26.89 2.20
CA GLN A 188 -22.66 -26.69 2.83
C GLN A 188 -21.63 -27.69 2.29
N GLU A 189 -21.98 -28.97 2.15
CA GLU A 189 -21.09 -30.02 1.61
C GLU A 189 -20.60 -29.79 0.18
N LYS A 190 -21.21 -28.87 -0.58
CA LYS A 190 -20.84 -28.53 -1.96
C LYS A 190 -20.25 -27.14 -2.12
N ALA A 191 -20.20 -26.39 -1.03
CA ALA A 191 -19.79 -25.00 -1.03
C ALA A 191 -18.30 -24.86 -1.40
N GLY A 192 -18.02 -24.38 -2.61
CA GLY A 192 -16.67 -24.26 -3.18
C GLY A 192 -16.17 -25.48 -3.97
N GLU A 193 -17.05 -26.44 -4.29
CA GLU A 193 -16.70 -27.62 -5.08
C GLU A 193 -16.10 -27.21 -6.44
N GLY A 194 -15.00 -27.84 -6.84
CA GLY A 194 -14.34 -27.56 -8.12
C GLY A 194 -13.22 -26.53 -8.06
N ALA A 195 -12.96 -25.91 -6.91
CA ALA A 195 -11.89 -24.92 -6.73
C ALA A 195 -10.77 -25.41 -5.78
N VAL A 196 -9.57 -24.87 -5.96
CA VAL A 196 -8.38 -25.14 -5.14
C VAL A 196 -7.81 -23.84 -4.58
N ILE A 197 -7.61 -23.79 -3.27
CA ILE A 197 -6.91 -22.70 -2.60
C ILE A 197 -5.44 -23.05 -2.37
N GLY A 198 -4.55 -22.12 -2.72
CA GLY A 198 -3.16 -22.09 -2.26
C GLY A 198 -3.04 -21.31 -0.96
N VAL A 199 -2.54 -21.93 0.09
CA VAL A 199 -2.27 -21.27 1.38
C VAL A 199 -0.76 -21.12 1.52
N ILE A 200 -0.28 -19.87 1.46
CA ILE A 200 1.14 -19.52 1.58
C ILE A 200 1.37 -19.01 3.00
N ASP A 201 1.96 -19.83 3.87
CA ASP A 201 1.91 -19.62 5.33
C ASP A 201 2.97 -20.46 6.09
N THR A 202 2.74 -20.82 7.36
CA THR A 202 3.62 -21.64 8.23
C THR A 202 3.45 -23.16 8.07
N GLY A 203 2.53 -23.62 7.21
CA GLY A 203 2.36 -25.03 6.86
C GLY A 203 0.93 -25.53 7.03
N ILE A 204 0.77 -26.85 7.17
CA ILE A 204 -0.52 -27.48 7.47
C ILE A 204 -0.37 -28.66 8.43
N ALA A 205 -1.35 -28.85 9.32
CA ALA A 205 -1.42 -29.97 10.26
C ALA A 205 -2.40 -31.06 9.74
N PRO A 206 -1.93 -32.03 8.95
CA PRO A 206 -2.78 -32.84 8.07
C PRO A 206 -3.74 -33.80 8.80
N GLU A 207 -3.46 -34.13 10.06
CA GLU A 207 -4.31 -35.02 10.87
C GLU A 207 -5.52 -34.31 11.49
N ASN A 208 -5.55 -32.98 11.46
CA ASN A 208 -6.66 -32.24 12.05
C ASN A 208 -7.97 -32.55 11.30
N PRO A 209 -9.09 -32.80 12.01
CA PRO A 209 -10.38 -33.12 11.38
C PRO A 209 -10.87 -32.02 10.42
N ALA A 210 -10.44 -30.78 10.58
CA ALA A 210 -10.69 -29.71 9.61
C ALA A 210 -10.10 -29.99 8.22
N PHE A 211 -9.17 -30.93 8.08
CA PHE A 211 -8.57 -31.33 6.81
C PHE A 211 -8.83 -32.80 6.47
N ALA A 212 -9.82 -33.41 7.11
CA ALA A 212 -10.21 -34.79 6.85
C ALA A 212 -10.52 -34.98 5.36
N GLY A 213 -9.93 -36.02 4.77
CA GLY A 213 -10.15 -36.39 3.38
C GLY A 213 -9.84 -37.85 3.15
N GLU A 214 -10.46 -38.42 2.11
CA GLU A 214 -10.24 -39.82 1.76
C GLU A 214 -8.82 -40.02 1.21
N PRO A 215 -8.22 -41.21 1.39
CA PRO A 215 -6.96 -41.54 0.76
C PRO A 215 -7.02 -41.42 -0.78
N LEU A 216 -6.00 -40.81 -1.37
CA LEU A 216 -5.94 -40.60 -2.81
C LEU A 216 -5.87 -41.92 -3.59
N GLY A 217 -6.81 -42.10 -4.53
CA GLY A 217 -6.78 -43.17 -5.52
C GLY A 217 -5.74 -42.95 -6.62
N THR A 218 -5.64 -43.88 -7.58
CA THR A 218 -4.77 -43.77 -8.78
C THR A 218 -5.57 -43.72 -10.09
N THR A 219 -6.90 -43.76 -10.00
CA THR A 219 -7.81 -43.73 -11.14
C THR A 219 -8.30 -42.31 -11.37
N ALA A 220 -8.14 -41.79 -12.58
CA ALA A 220 -8.65 -40.48 -12.94
C ALA A 220 -10.19 -40.40 -12.78
N GLY A 221 -10.67 -39.32 -12.16
CA GLY A 221 -12.08 -39.11 -11.86
C GLY A 221 -12.40 -37.68 -11.42
N ALA A 222 -13.57 -37.50 -10.81
CA ALA A 222 -14.01 -36.22 -10.25
C ALA A 222 -13.26 -35.87 -8.96
N GLU A 223 -12.98 -36.86 -8.11
CA GLU A 223 -12.16 -36.68 -6.92
C GLU A 223 -10.66 -36.57 -7.26
N PRO A 224 -9.86 -35.87 -6.43
CA PRO A 224 -8.41 -35.85 -6.56
C PRO A 224 -7.80 -37.25 -6.56
N TYR A 225 -6.76 -37.45 -7.38
CA TYR A 225 -6.09 -38.74 -7.53
C TYR A 225 -4.60 -38.57 -7.79
N ARG A 226 -3.81 -39.61 -7.50
CA ARG A 226 -2.38 -39.67 -7.83
C ARG A 226 -2.19 -39.89 -9.32
N ASP A 227 -1.43 -39.00 -9.94
CA ASP A 227 -0.93 -39.10 -11.31
C ASP A 227 0.60 -39.13 -11.28
N GLY A 228 1.16 -40.34 -11.19
CA GLY A 228 2.59 -40.53 -10.93
C GLY A 228 2.98 -40.04 -9.53
N SER A 229 3.92 -39.09 -9.48
CA SER A 229 4.33 -38.41 -8.22
C SER A 229 3.51 -37.16 -7.92
N ALA A 230 2.63 -36.74 -8.83
CA ALA A 230 1.77 -35.59 -8.67
C ALA A 230 0.37 -36.00 -8.19
N ILE A 231 -0.40 -35.03 -7.72
CA ILE A 231 -1.81 -35.15 -7.41
C ILE A 231 -2.55 -34.30 -8.43
N ALA A 232 -3.52 -34.88 -9.11
CA ALA A 232 -4.32 -34.21 -10.12
C ALA A 232 -5.77 -34.03 -9.63
N TYR A 233 -6.34 -32.86 -9.90
CA TYR A 233 -7.75 -32.57 -9.64
C TYR A 233 -8.36 -31.80 -10.81
N ALA A 234 -9.48 -32.30 -11.34
CA ALA A 234 -10.21 -31.62 -12.41
C ALA A 234 -11.07 -30.52 -11.80
N LYS A 235 -10.78 -29.27 -12.16
CA LYS A 235 -11.41 -28.09 -11.58
C LYS A 235 -12.71 -27.72 -12.32
N GLY A 236 -13.55 -26.93 -11.66
CA GLY A 236 -14.84 -26.46 -12.19
C GLY A 236 -14.71 -25.54 -13.42
N ASP A 237 -13.58 -24.86 -13.56
CA ASP A 237 -13.24 -24.01 -14.70
C ASP A 237 -12.93 -24.80 -16.01
N GLY A 238 -12.76 -26.13 -15.88
CA GLY A 238 -12.38 -27.05 -16.95
C GLY A 238 -10.87 -27.28 -17.11
N THR A 239 -10.05 -26.68 -16.23
CA THR A 239 -8.61 -26.93 -16.16
C THR A 239 -8.29 -28.01 -15.12
N THR A 240 -7.00 -28.27 -14.87
CA THR A 240 -6.56 -29.33 -13.96
C THR A 240 -5.47 -28.79 -13.05
N PHE A 241 -5.74 -28.83 -11.75
CA PHE A 241 -4.71 -28.62 -10.74
C PHE A 241 -3.74 -29.81 -10.73
N ARG A 242 -2.45 -29.54 -10.58
CA ARG A 242 -1.37 -30.55 -10.54
C ARG A 242 -0.34 -30.22 -9.46
N GLY A 243 -0.64 -30.61 -8.23
CA GLY A 243 0.25 -30.41 -7.07
C GLY A 243 1.18 -31.61 -6.79
N ALA A 244 2.02 -31.47 -5.77
CA ALA A 244 2.80 -32.58 -5.21
C ALA A 244 2.60 -32.66 -3.69
N CYS A 245 2.86 -33.83 -3.13
CA CYS A 245 2.94 -34.04 -1.69
C CYS A 245 4.41 -34.24 -1.30
N GLN A 246 5.09 -33.16 -0.91
CA GLN A 246 6.50 -33.19 -0.55
C GLN A 246 6.68 -33.84 0.82
N THR A 247 7.48 -34.90 0.87
CA THR A 247 7.81 -35.59 2.14
C THR A 247 8.89 -34.84 2.89
N GLY A 248 8.86 -34.89 4.22
CA GLY A 248 9.88 -34.31 5.08
C GLY A 248 9.80 -34.87 6.51
N GLU A 249 10.38 -34.14 7.46
CA GLU A 249 10.26 -34.46 8.88
C GLU A 249 8.79 -34.50 9.32
N GLN A 250 8.37 -35.64 9.89
CA GLN A 250 6.99 -35.88 10.33
C GLN A 250 5.91 -35.63 9.26
N PHE A 251 6.27 -35.72 7.98
CA PHE A 251 5.31 -35.52 6.87
C PHE A 251 5.57 -36.51 5.75
N THR A 252 4.59 -37.37 5.46
CA THR A 252 4.65 -38.41 4.45
C THR A 252 3.74 -38.10 3.26
N ALA A 253 3.91 -38.85 2.17
CA ALA A 253 3.02 -38.71 1.02
C ALA A 253 1.58 -39.10 1.34
N ALA A 254 1.32 -39.85 2.41
CA ALA A 254 -0.02 -40.29 2.82
C ALA A 254 -0.82 -39.18 3.51
N ASP A 255 -0.15 -38.10 3.92
CA ASP A 255 -0.76 -36.98 4.65
C ASP A 255 -1.54 -36.06 3.68
N CYS A 256 -1.28 -36.17 2.38
CA CYS A 256 -2.15 -35.63 1.35
C CYS A 256 -3.32 -36.58 1.05
N SER A 257 -4.50 -35.99 0.90
CA SER A 257 -5.80 -36.67 0.80
C SER A 257 -6.64 -36.08 -0.34
N THR A 258 -7.91 -36.49 -0.47
CA THR A 258 -8.86 -35.79 -1.35
C THR A 258 -9.20 -34.38 -0.85
N LYS A 259 -8.73 -33.97 0.33
CA LYS A 259 -8.84 -32.61 0.88
C LYS A 259 -7.55 -31.80 0.68
N ILE A 260 -6.44 -32.31 1.17
CA ILE A 260 -5.10 -31.73 0.98
C ILE A 260 -4.51 -32.28 -0.32
N VAL A 261 -4.64 -31.53 -1.41
CA VAL A 261 -4.23 -31.96 -2.76
C VAL A 261 -2.81 -31.52 -3.13
N GLY A 262 -2.17 -30.70 -2.30
CA GLY A 262 -0.77 -30.32 -2.43
C GLY A 262 -0.17 -29.88 -1.10
N ALA A 263 1.10 -30.18 -0.88
CA ALA A 263 1.84 -29.75 0.31
C ALA A 263 3.32 -29.61 -0.04
N ARG A 264 3.88 -28.41 0.13
CA ARG A 264 5.29 -28.07 -0.15
C ARG A 264 5.84 -27.13 0.91
N TYR A 265 7.16 -27.06 1.00
CA TYR A 265 7.85 -26.09 1.85
C TYR A 265 9.06 -25.47 1.14
N PHE A 266 9.38 -24.23 1.48
CA PHE A 266 10.46 -23.42 0.94
C PHE A 266 11.23 -22.79 2.11
N VAL A 267 12.53 -23.04 2.15
CA VAL A 267 13.41 -22.62 3.26
C VAL A 267 14.79 -22.18 2.73
N THR A 268 14.94 -22.05 1.41
CA THR A 268 16.25 -21.77 0.81
C THR A 268 16.65 -20.32 1.07
N GLY A 269 15.68 -19.41 1.03
CA GLY A 269 15.88 -18.01 1.36
C GLY A 269 16.10 -17.80 2.86
N PHE A 270 15.28 -18.44 3.69
CA PHE A 270 15.37 -18.29 5.15
C PHE A 270 16.60 -18.99 5.75
N GLY A 271 17.04 -20.09 5.14
CA GLY A 271 18.18 -20.89 5.60
C GLY A 271 17.75 -21.91 6.64
N GLN A 272 17.99 -23.20 6.37
CA GLN A 272 17.60 -24.29 7.27
C GLN A 272 18.39 -24.27 8.60
N GLU A 273 19.52 -23.58 8.65
CA GLU A 273 20.30 -23.34 9.87
C GLU A 273 19.66 -22.31 10.81
N ASN A 274 18.72 -21.50 10.32
CA ASN A 274 18.07 -20.42 11.06
C ASN A 274 16.70 -20.81 11.62
N ILE A 275 16.24 -22.04 11.38
CA ILE A 275 14.95 -22.51 11.89
C ILE A 275 15.12 -23.31 13.18
N GLY A 276 14.03 -23.43 13.93
CA GLY A 276 13.89 -24.38 15.03
C GLY A 276 14.05 -25.84 14.60
N THR A 277 13.91 -26.75 15.56
CA THR A 277 13.93 -28.20 15.33
C THR A 277 12.61 -28.81 15.79
N ALA A 278 12.38 -30.09 15.50
CA ALA A 278 11.18 -30.76 16.00
C ALA A 278 11.08 -30.75 17.54
N ALA A 279 12.22 -30.61 18.24
CA ALA A 279 12.22 -30.48 19.70
C ALA A 279 11.71 -29.11 20.19
N THR A 280 11.74 -28.09 19.33
CA THR A 280 11.21 -26.75 19.59
C THR A 280 9.92 -26.49 18.79
N GLY A 281 9.32 -27.54 18.21
CA GLY A 281 8.04 -27.47 17.49
C GLY A 281 8.13 -27.15 16.00
N GLU A 282 9.32 -27.15 15.39
CA GLU A 282 9.50 -26.77 13.98
C GLU A 282 9.99 -27.95 13.10
N TYR A 283 9.51 -28.06 11.86
CA TYR A 283 9.69 -29.25 11.01
C TYR A 283 10.14 -28.90 9.60
N VAL A 284 11.25 -29.49 9.14
CA VAL A 284 11.72 -29.38 7.74
C VAL A 284 10.84 -30.22 6.82
N SER A 285 9.60 -29.78 6.65
CA SER A 285 8.52 -30.41 5.90
C SER A 285 7.37 -29.41 5.72
N PRO A 286 6.30 -29.76 5.00
CA PRO A 286 5.08 -28.94 4.95
C PRO A 286 4.29 -28.91 6.27
N ARG A 287 4.68 -29.69 7.29
CA ARG A 287 3.98 -29.71 8.59
C ARG A 287 4.03 -28.33 9.23
N ASP A 288 2.89 -27.92 9.74
CA ASP A 288 2.76 -26.70 10.51
C ASP A 288 3.37 -26.86 11.91
N GLY A 289 4.40 -26.07 12.20
CA GLY A 289 5.03 -26.02 13.51
C GLY A 289 4.43 -24.93 14.41
N ASP A 290 3.96 -23.86 13.80
CA ASP A 290 3.51 -22.63 14.47
C ASP A 290 2.00 -22.65 14.70
N GLY A 291 1.23 -23.06 13.69
CA GLY A 291 -0.23 -23.18 13.75
C GLY A 291 -0.99 -22.17 12.90
N HIS A 292 -0.37 -21.03 12.57
CA HIS A 292 -0.99 -19.97 11.80
C HIS A 292 -1.50 -20.45 10.42
N GLY A 293 -0.73 -21.25 9.69
CA GLY A 293 -1.12 -21.79 8.38
C GLY A 293 -2.29 -22.76 8.43
N SER A 294 -2.35 -23.61 9.45
CA SER A 294 -3.50 -24.48 9.69
C SER A 294 -4.74 -23.66 10.07
N HIS A 295 -4.57 -22.58 10.82
CA HIS A 295 -5.66 -21.68 11.21
C HIS A 295 -6.26 -20.97 10.01
N THR A 296 -5.41 -20.39 9.14
CA THR A 296 -5.86 -19.69 7.94
C THR A 296 -6.46 -20.66 6.91
N ALA A 297 -5.85 -21.83 6.71
CA ALA A 297 -6.35 -22.86 5.79
C ALA A 297 -7.73 -23.38 6.20
N SER A 298 -7.92 -23.69 7.49
CA SER A 298 -9.20 -24.21 8.00
C SER A 298 -10.29 -23.14 8.05
N THR A 299 -9.95 -21.88 8.27
CA THR A 299 -10.89 -20.76 8.15
C THR A 299 -11.43 -20.63 6.72
N ALA A 300 -10.57 -20.72 5.70
CA ALA A 300 -10.99 -20.58 4.31
C ALA A 300 -11.77 -21.81 3.81
N ALA A 301 -11.23 -23.00 4.04
CA ALA A 301 -11.68 -24.23 3.38
C ALA A 301 -11.65 -25.46 4.30
N GLY A 302 -11.68 -25.31 5.62
CA GLY A 302 -11.80 -26.45 6.55
C GLY A 302 -13.11 -27.21 6.36
N GLU A 303 -13.09 -28.51 6.63
CA GLU A 303 -14.27 -29.38 6.60
C GLU A 303 -15.38 -28.89 7.54
N ALA A 304 -16.62 -29.21 7.18
CA ALA A 304 -17.80 -28.83 7.94
C ALA A 304 -18.08 -29.80 9.10
N GLY A 305 -18.75 -29.30 10.14
CA GLY A 305 -19.22 -30.13 11.26
C GLY A 305 -18.10 -30.63 12.16
N VAL A 306 -16.99 -29.89 12.21
CA VAL A 306 -15.82 -30.26 13.02
C VAL A 306 -15.99 -29.69 14.42
N THR A 307 -16.09 -30.54 15.44
CA THR A 307 -16.13 -30.09 16.83
C THR A 307 -14.78 -29.50 17.23
N ALA A 308 -14.78 -28.23 17.62
CA ALA A 308 -13.58 -27.53 18.09
C ALA A 308 -13.54 -27.57 19.63
N THR A 309 -12.40 -28.02 20.16
CA THR A 309 -12.19 -28.11 21.62
C THR A 309 -10.87 -27.43 21.98
N ILE A 310 -10.90 -26.54 22.98
CA ILE A 310 -9.73 -25.83 23.50
C ILE A 310 -9.66 -26.09 25.01
N ASP A 311 -8.55 -26.63 25.49
CA ASP A 311 -8.33 -26.98 26.91
C ASP A 311 -9.44 -27.83 27.55
N GLY A 312 -10.08 -28.70 26.75
CA GLY A 312 -11.19 -29.56 27.17
C GLY A 312 -12.56 -28.88 27.15
N ASN A 313 -12.65 -27.60 26.77
CA ASN A 313 -13.91 -26.89 26.57
C ASN A 313 -14.39 -27.08 25.13
N ASP A 314 -15.59 -27.63 24.98
CA ASP A 314 -16.28 -27.72 23.69
C ASP A 314 -16.79 -26.34 23.29
N LEU A 315 -16.30 -25.81 22.17
CA LEU A 315 -16.66 -24.51 21.62
C LEU A 315 -17.63 -24.62 20.42
N GLY A 316 -18.15 -25.82 20.18
CA GLY A 316 -19.13 -26.12 19.14
C GLY A 316 -18.51 -26.61 17.82
N GLU A 317 -19.37 -26.83 16.83
CA GLU A 317 -18.97 -27.21 15.49
C GLU A 317 -18.52 -26.01 14.66
N ILE A 318 -17.40 -26.15 13.97
CA ILE A 318 -16.83 -25.18 13.05
C ILE A 318 -16.86 -25.71 11.61
N SER A 319 -16.69 -24.79 10.67
CA SER A 319 -16.59 -25.05 9.23
C SER A 319 -15.76 -23.95 8.60
N GLY A 320 -14.96 -24.29 7.59
CA GLY A 320 -14.44 -23.27 6.69
C GLY A 320 -15.57 -22.57 5.92
N VAL A 321 -15.29 -21.44 5.30
CA VAL A 321 -16.25 -20.73 4.45
C VAL A 321 -16.63 -21.57 3.21
N ALA A 322 -15.66 -22.27 2.62
CA ALA A 322 -15.81 -23.13 1.45
C ALA A 322 -15.34 -24.57 1.73
N PRO A 323 -16.08 -25.35 2.54
CA PRO A 323 -15.66 -26.67 3.00
C PRO A 323 -15.50 -27.71 1.88
N ALA A 324 -16.10 -27.54 0.70
CA ALA A 324 -15.92 -28.48 -0.41
C ALA A 324 -14.68 -28.21 -1.28
N ALA A 325 -14.05 -27.04 -1.11
CA ALA A 325 -12.84 -26.66 -1.84
C ALA A 325 -11.62 -27.48 -1.36
N LYS A 326 -10.63 -27.60 -2.24
CA LYS A 326 -9.40 -28.37 -1.97
C LYS A 326 -8.25 -27.46 -1.57
N ILE A 327 -7.34 -27.96 -0.73
CA ILE A 327 -6.25 -27.16 -0.15
C ILE A 327 -4.90 -27.59 -0.73
N ALA A 328 -4.08 -26.62 -1.11
CA ALA A 328 -2.67 -26.79 -1.40
C ALA A 328 -1.84 -25.89 -0.46
N ALA A 329 -1.07 -26.49 0.45
CA ALA A 329 -0.27 -25.76 1.42
C ALA A 329 1.16 -25.51 0.91
N TYR A 330 1.64 -24.29 1.06
CA TYR A 330 2.98 -23.84 0.67
C TYR A 330 3.63 -23.15 1.87
N LYS A 331 4.41 -23.91 2.65
CA LYS A 331 5.11 -23.40 3.83
C LYS A 331 6.30 -22.53 3.44
N VAL A 332 6.32 -21.29 3.90
CA VAL A 332 7.37 -20.28 3.61
C VAL A 332 7.83 -19.52 4.87
N CYS A 333 7.03 -19.58 5.92
CA CYS A 333 7.31 -18.97 7.21
C CYS A 333 7.79 -20.02 8.20
N TRP A 334 8.74 -19.62 9.04
CA TRP A 334 9.46 -20.51 9.94
C TRP A 334 9.68 -19.84 11.29
N SER A 335 9.58 -20.64 12.35
CA SER A 335 10.04 -20.23 13.68
C SER A 335 11.55 -20.44 13.82
N GLY A 336 12.21 -19.52 14.51
CA GLY A 336 13.63 -19.53 14.80
C GLY A 336 14.05 -20.56 15.86
N PRO A 337 15.36 -20.64 16.19
CA PRO A 337 15.88 -21.65 17.11
C PRO A 337 15.54 -21.40 18.58
N ASP A 338 15.22 -20.15 18.97
CA ASP A 338 14.88 -19.79 20.34
C ASP A 338 13.40 -19.41 20.45
N PRO A 339 12.53 -20.28 21.00
CA PRO A 339 11.10 -20.00 21.15
C PRO A 339 10.76 -18.80 22.05
N ALA A 340 11.74 -18.25 22.77
CA ALA A 340 11.57 -17.05 23.59
C ALA A 340 11.88 -15.75 22.83
N VAL A 341 12.42 -15.85 21.62
CA VAL A 341 12.74 -14.73 20.73
C VAL A 341 11.79 -14.84 19.54
N GLN A 342 11.20 -13.72 19.14
CA GLN A 342 10.29 -13.66 17.97
C GLN A 342 10.95 -12.94 16.78
N THR A 343 12.08 -12.28 17.00
CA THR A 343 12.81 -11.55 15.95
C THR A 343 13.62 -12.48 15.05
N ASP A 344 13.77 -13.75 15.42
CA ASP A 344 14.36 -14.82 14.62
C ASP A 344 13.32 -15.67 13.88
N ASP A 345 12.02 -15.38 14.03
CA ASP A 345 10.94 -15.94 13.22
C ASP A 345 10.78 -15.13 11.93
N GLY A 346 10.34 -15.76 10.83
CA GLY A 346 9.94 -15.00 9.65
C GLY A 346 9.76 -15.79 8.37
N CYS A 347 9.56 -15.05 7.29
CA CYS A 347 9.35 -15.58 5.94
C CYS A 347 10.27 -14.82 4.97
N ALA A 348 11.17 -15.53 4.30
CA ALA A 348 12.10 -14.89 3.38
C ALA A 348 11.42 -14.52 2.04
N GLY A 349 11.66 -13.30 1.53
CA GLY A 349 11.12 -12.83 0.24
C GLY A 349 11.36 -13.80 -0.93
N ALA A 350 12.53 -14.41 -1.00
CA ALA A 350 12.86 -15.39 -2.04
C ALA A 350 11.99 -16.67 -1.96
N ASP A 351 11.68 -17.13 -0.75
CA ASP A 351 10.82 -18.31 -0.53
C ASP A 351 9.35 -17.97 -0.81
N LEU A 352 8.91 -16.74 -0.49
CA LEU A 352 7.57 -16.23 -0.81
C LEU A 352 7.33 -16.20 -2.33
N VAL A 353 8.24 -15.60 -3.10
CA VAL A 353 8.14 -15.55 -4.56
C VAL A 353 8.13 -16.97 -5.16
N ALA A 354 9.00 -17.86 -4.66
CA ALA A 354 9.05 -19.25 -5.12
C ALA A 354 7.74 -20.01 -4.85
N ALA A 355 7.10 -19.76 -3.69
CA ALA A 355 5.81 -20.35 -3.36
C ALA A 355 4.68 -19.82 -4.24
N ILE A 356 4.63 -18.51 -4.52
CA ILE A 356 3.64 -17.90 -5.43
C ILE A 356 3.78 -18.47 -6.84
N GLU A 357 5.02 -18.57 -7.34
CA GLU A 357 5.30 -19.14 -8.67
C GLU A 357 4.86 -20.61 -8.72
N GLN A 358 5.17 -21.38 -7.67
CA GLN A 358 4.81 -22.79 -7.59
C GLN A 358 3.29 -22.99 -7.45
N ALA A 359 2.60 -22.17 -6.66
CA ALA A 359 1.14 -22.20 -6.54
C ALA A 359 0.45 -21.89 -7.88
N THR A 360 0.96 -20.88 -8.59
CA THR A 360 0.49 -20.51 -9.94
C THR A 360 0.70 -21.67 -10.92
N LYS A 361 1.86 -22.30 -10.88
CA LYS A 361 2.21 -23.45 -11.74
C LYS A 361 1.37 -24.69 -11.45
N ASP A 362 1.07 -24.95 -10.18
CA ASP A 362 0.23 -26.08 -9.77
C ASP A 362 -1.24 -25.82 -10.14
N GLY A 363 -1.62 -24.57 -10.39
CA GLY A 363 -2.91 -24.18 -10.97
C GLY A 363 -4.00 -23.96 -9.93
N VAL A 364 -3.66 -23.37 -8.78
CA VAL A 364 -4.65 -22.92 -7.78
C VAL A 364 -5.58 -21.85 -8.36
N ASP A 365 -6.77 -21.67 -7.79
CA ASP A 365 -7.73 -20.63 -8.20
C ASP A 365 -7.69 -19.40 -7.31
N VAL A 366 -7.38 -19.62 -6.03
CA VAL A 366 -7.31 -18.58 -5.00
C VAL A 366 -6.01 -18.74 -4.23
N ILE A 367 -5.34 -17.65 -3.90
CA ILE A 367 -4.24 -17.61 -2.92
C ILE A 367 -4.72 -16.86 -1.68
N ASN A 368 -4.58 -17.49 -0.52
CA ASN A 368 -4.60 -16.79 0.77
C ASN A 368 -3.17 -16.47 1.19
N TYR A 369 -2.92 -15.19 1.50
CA TYR A 369 -1.64 -14.67 1.94
C TYR A 369 -1.80 -13.84 3.21
N SER A 370 -1.69 -14.49 4.36
CA SER A 370 -1.87 -13.89 5.67
C SER A 370 -0.55 -13.42 6.28
N ILE A 371 0.30 -12.78 5.48
CA ILE A 371 1.66 -12.37 5.84
C ILE A 371 1.78 -10.86 5.61
N GLY A 372 2.50 -10.17 6.49
CA GLY A 372 2.86 -8.76 6.35
C GLY A 372 4.20 -8.45 6.99
N GLY A 373 4.89 -7.43 6.47
CA GLY A 373 6.24 -7.01 6.87
C GLY A 373 6.34 -5.57 7.37
N GLY A 374 5.21 -4.85 7.46
CA GLY A 374 5.15 -3.44 7.88
C GLY A 374 4.30 -2.61 6.92
N SER A 375 4.26 -1.29 7.10
CA SER A 375 3.51 -0.42 6.18
C SER A 375 4.12 -0.44 4.78
N ALA A 376 3.27 -0.54 3.76
CA ALA A 376 3.68 -0.59 2.37
C ALA A 376 4.41 0.70 1.98
N ARG A 377 5.71 0.58 1.70
CA ARG A 377 6.54 1.66 1.16
C ARG A 377 6.49 1.75 -0.37
N THR A 378 6.01 0.70 -1.02
CA THR A 378 5.85 0.58 -2.47
C THR A 378 4.56 -0.17 -2.79
N THR A 379 4.03 0.02 -4.00
CA THR A 379 2.96 -0.82 -4.59
C THR A 379 3.50 -1.85 -5.58
N PHE A 380 4.83 -2.03 -5.64
CA PHE A 380 5.48 -2.96 -6.57
C PHE A 380 6.83 -3.49 -6.07
N SER A 381 6.80 -4.39 -5.08
CA SER A 381 7.92 -5.26 -4.71
C SER A 381 8.02 -6.52 -5.59
N ALA A 382 9.06 -7.34 -5.39
CA ALA A 382 9.17 -8.65 -6.04
C ALA A 382 7.99 -9.58 -5.72
N THR A 383 7.49 -9.56 -4.48
CA THR A 383 6.30 -10.31 -4.05
C THR A 383 5.05 -9.78 -4.75
N ASP A 384 4.89 -8.46 -4.84
CA ASP A 384 3.78 -7.83 -5.56
C ASP A 384 3.79 -8.20 -7.05
N SER A 385 4.97 -8.21 -7.67
CA SER A 385 5.17 -8.65 -9.06
C SER A 385 4.81 -10.12 -9.26
N ALA A 386 5.14 -10.99 -8.30
CA ALA A 386 4.71 -12.39 -8.33
C ALA A 386 3.18 -12.51 -8.24
N PHE A 387 2.52 -11.71 -7.39
CA PHE A 387 1.06 -11.65 -7.32
C PHE A 387 0.43 -11.05 -8.57
N LEU A 388 1.07 -10.08 -9.23
CA LEU A 388 0.64 -9.57 -10.53
C LEU A 388 0.65 -10.70 -11.56
N GLY A 389 1.69 -11.53 -11.54
CA GLY A 389 1.79 -12.74 -12.36
C GLY A 389 0.66 -13.74 -12.08
N ALA A 390 0.39 -14.03 -10.81
CA ALA A 390 -0.69 -14.92 -10.40
C ALA A 390 -2.08 -14.38 -10.80
N ALA A 391 -2.37 -13.11 -10.52
CA ALA A 391 -3.61 -12.45 -10.90
C ALA A 391 -3.79 -12.40 -12.42
N SER A 392 -2.71 -12.15 -13.17
CA SER A 392 -2.70 -12.22 -14.63
C SER A 392 -2.99 -13.62 -15.17
N ALA A 393 -2.71 -14.66 -14.40
CA ALA A 393 -3.06 -16.04 -14.71
C ALA A 393 -4.51 -16.41 -14.31
N GLY A 394 -5.27 -15.46 -13.76
CA GLY A 394 -6.66 -15.64 -13.33
C GLY A 394 -6.82 -16.07 -11.87
N ILE A 395 -5.76 -16.00 -11.06
CA ILE A 395 -5.77 -16.43 -9.65
C ILE A 395 -6.16 -15.25 -8.77
N PHE A 396 -7.20 -15.40 -7.95
CA PHE A 396 -7.61 -14.37 -6.99
C PHE A 396 -6.66 -14.36 -5.78
N VAL A 397 -6.17 -13.19 -5.38
CA VAL A 397 -5.24 -13.03 -4.24
C VAL A 397 -5.93 -12.29 -3.11
N SER A 398 -6.10 -12.96 -1.97
CA SER A 398 -6.59 -12.38 -0.72
C SER A 398 -5.43 -12.21 0.25
N ALA A 399 -5.18 -10.99 0.71
CA ALA A 399 -4.09 -10.69 1.63
C ALA A 399 -4.52 -9.85 2.83
N SER A 400 -3.88 -10.08 3.97
CA SER A 400 -4.11 -9.34 5.22
C SER A 400 -3.67 -7.88 5.09
N ALA A 401 -4.43 -6.92 5.64
CA ALA A 401 -4.02 -5.50 5.63
C ALA A 401 -2.84 -5.19 6.56
N GLY A 402 -2.56 -6.03 7.56
CA GLY A 402 -1.58 -5.78 8.62
C GLY A 402 -2.24 -5.46 9.96
N ASN A 403 -1.46 -5.57 11.03
CA ASN A 403 -1.93 -5.45 12.42
C ASN A 403 -1.28 -4.28 13.17
N SER A 404 -0.88 -3.23 12.46
CA SER A 404 -0.16 -2.06 12.99
C SER A 404 -1.03 -0.81 13.12
N GLY A 405 -2.35 -0.95 13.05
CA GLY A 405 -3.30 0.13 13.32
C GLY A 405 -3.28 0.60 14.78
N PRO A 406 -4.03 1.67 15.12
CA PRO A 406 -5.08 2.30 14.30
C PRO A 406 -4.60 3.53 13.50
N ASP A 407 -3.31 3.86 13.55
CA ASP A 407 -2.79 5.05 12.89
C ASP A 407 -2.87 4.93 11.36
N ALA A 408 -2.98 6.07 10.69
CA ALA A 408 -3.07 6.15 9.23
C ALA A 408 -1.77 5.64 8.56
N SER A 409 -1.90 5.13 7.32
CA SER A 409 -0.78 4.66 6.49
C SER A 409 0.04 3.53 7.11
N THR A 410 -0.63 2.61 7.80
CA THR A 410 -0.02 1.47 8.50
C THR A 410 -0.22 0.15 7.74
N LEU A 411 -0.97 0.15 6.63
CA LEU A 411 -1.28 -1.07 5.88
C LEU A 411 -0.16 -1.52 4.95
N ASP A 412 -0.03 -2.84 4.80
CA ASP A 412 0.89 -3.51 3.87
C ASP A 412 0.15 -3.83 2.55
N ASN A 413 0.57 -4.84 1.77
CA ASN A 413 -0.20 -5.48 0.69
C ASN A 413 -1.00 -4.50 -0.18
N ALA A 414 -0.35 -3.41 -0.63
CA ALA A 414 -1.02 -2.23 -1.19
C ALA A 414 -1.38 -2.35 -2.67
N SER A 415 -0.86 -3.34 -3.38
CA SER A 415 -0.99 -3.46 -4.82
C SER A 415 -2.44 -3.56 -5.33
N PRO A 416 -2.80 -2.99 -6.49
CA PRO A 416 -4.17 -2.99 -6.99
C PRO A 416 -4.75 -4.36 -7.31
N TRP A 417 -3.92 -5.31 -7.78
CA TRP A 417 -4.31 -6.69 -8.12
C TRP A 417 -4.47 -7.61 -6.90
N ILE A 418 -4.14 -7.12 -5.70
CA ILE A 418 -4.35 -7.82 -4.43
C ILE A 418 -5.67 -7.33 -3.82
N THR A 419 -6.46 -8.23 -3.23
CA THR A 419 -7.59 -7.87 -2.35
C THR A 419 -7.09 -7.81 -0.91
N THR A 420 -6.97 -6.60 -0.38
CA THR A 420 -6.42 -6.32 0.95
C THR A 420 -7.54 -6.24 1.98
N VAL A 421 -7.43 -7.02 3.06
CA VAL A 421 -8.54 -7.30 3.97
C VAL A 421 -8.29 -6.77 5.38
N ALA A 422 -9.16 -5.89 5.85
CA ALA A 422 -9.21 -5.43 7.24
C ALA A 422 -9.95 -6.43 8.14
N ALA A 423 -9.65 -6.39 9.44
CA ALA A 423 -10.24 -7.27 10.45
C ALA A 423 -11.37 -6.56 11.20
N SER A 424 -12.50 -7.23 11.37
CA SER A 424 -13.58 -6.78 12.25
C SER A 424 -14.03 -7.82 13.27
N THR A 425 -14.69 -7.34 14.32
CA THR A 425 -15.34 -8.14 15.35
C THR A 425 -16.55 -8.91 14.83
N VAL A 426 -16.89 -9.99 15.53
CA VAL A 426 -18.07 -10.83 15.32
C VAL A 426 -19.01 -10.68 16.51
N ALA A 427 -20.32 -10.63 16.27
CA ALA A 427 -21.32 -10.44 17.31
C ALA A 427 -21.34 -11.59 18.33
N GLY A 428 -21.31 -11.25 19.63
CA GLY A 428 -21.60 -12.19 20.73
C GLY A 428 -20.59 -13.33 20.91
N ASN A 429 -19.35 -13.18 20.42
CA ASN A 429 -18.34 -14.22 20.57
C ASN A 429 -17.57 -14.10 21.88
N PHE A 430 -17.55 -15.21 22.64
CA PHE A 430 -16.66 -15.47 23.78
C PHE A 430 -16.61 -14.31 24.79
N GLU A 431 -17.75 -14.04 25.43
CA GLU A 431 -17.88 -12.96 26.41
C GLU A 431 -17.78 -13.49 27.86
N ALA A 432 -17.26 -12.66 28.76
CA ALA A 432 -17.28 -12.86 30.21
C ALA A 432 -17.43 -11.52 30.92
N THR A 433 -17.72 -11.55 32.22
CA THR A 433 -17.99 -10.32 32.99
C THR A 433 -17.05 -10.16 34.17
N ALA A 434 -16.46 -8.97 34.29
CA ALA A 434 -15.76 -8.54 35.50
C ALA A 434 -16.74 -7.84 36.44
N GLN A 435 -17.14 -8.51 37.52
CA GLN A 435 -18.02 -7.96 38.56
C GLN A 435 -17.20 -7.40 39.71
N LEU A 436 -17.19 -6.07 39.86
CA LEU A 436 -16.51 -5.37 40.93
C LEU A 436 -17.28 -5.52 42.25
N GLY A 437 -16.57 -5.52 43.37
CA GLY A 437 -17.17 -5.60 44.70
C GLY A 437 -18.01 -4.37 45.10
N ASP A 438 -17.98 -3.27 44.33
CA ASP A 438 -18.91 -2.13 44.48
C ASP A 438 -20.25 -2.35 43.75
N GLY A 439 -20.44 -3.52 43.12
CA GLY A 439 -21.66 -3.91 42.42
C GLY A 439 -21.71 -3.52 40.94
N LYS A 440 -20.68 -2.85 40.41
CA LYS A 440 -20.58 -2.62 38.96
C LYS A 440 -20.12 -3.89 38.24
N ALA A 441 -20.56 -4.05 37.01
CA ALA A 441 -20.20 -5.17 36.17
C ALA A 441 -19.86 -4.66 34.78
N PHE A 442 -18.79 -5.20 34.19
CA PHE A 442 -18.32 -4.83 32.86
C PHE A 442 -18.15 -6.08 32.02
N ALA A 443 -18.82 -6.12 30.88
CA ALA A 443 -18.66 -7.18 29.90
C ALA A 443 -17.35 -7.00 29.16
N GLY A 444 -16.71 -8.12 28.86
CA GLY A 444 -15.46 -8.20 28.13
C GLY A 444 -15.36 -9.53 27.40
N SER A 445 -14.21 -9.80 26.80
CA SER A 445 -13.97 -11.08 26.14
C SER A 445 -13.21 -12.04 27.05
N SER A 446 -13.58 -13.32 27.00
CA SER A 446 -12.88 -14.42 27.64
C SER A 446 -13.31 -15.77 27.09
N ILE A 447 -12.37 -16.71 27.06
CA ILE A 447 -12.63 -18.16 26.98
C ILE A 447 -12.10 -18.93 28.19
N THR A 448 -11.36 -18.26 29.08
CA THR A 448 -10.66 -18.90 30.22
C THR A 448 -11.46 -18.79 31.51
N VAL A 449 -12.47 -17.93 31.56
CA VAL A 449 -13.41 -17.85 32.67
C VAL A 449 -14.56 -18.82 32.41
N THR A 450 -14.35 -20.09 32.76
CA THR A 450 -15.36 -21.17 32.63
C THR A 450 -16.16 -21.37 33.92
N GLU A 451 -15.65 -20.89 35.05
CA GLU A 451 -16.31 -20.88 36.35
C GLU A 451 -16.02 -19.56 37.08
N PRO A 452 -16.88 -19.10 38.01
CA PRO A 452 -16.64 -17.87 38.76
C PRO A 452 -15.35 -17.90 39.59
N VAL A 453 -14.50 -16.87 39.43
CA VAL A 453 -13.27 -16.69 40.21
C VAL A 453 -13.32 -15.37 40.97
N THR A 454 -13.30 -15.43 42.30
CA THR A 454 -13.29 -14.24 43.18
C THR A 454 -11.95 -14.08 43.87
N GLY A 455 -11.42 -12.85 43.88
CA GLY A 455 -10.17 -12.53 44.56
C GLY A 455 -10.06 -11.06 44.97
N SER A 456 -9.02 -10.75 45.76
CA SER A 456 -8.62 -9.36 45.97
C SER A 456 -8.16 -8.77 44.63
N PHE A 457 -8.67 -7.59 44.31
CA PHE A 457 -8.37 -6.91 43.06
C PHE A 457 -7.33 -5.83 43.29
N VAL A 458 -6.22 -5.89 42.56
CA VAL A 458 -5.07 -5.01 42.76
C VAL A 458 -4.57 -4.49 41.43
N THR A 459 -4.04 -3.26 41.41
CA THR A 459 -3.30 -2.78 40.25
C THR A 459 -1.93 -3.47 40.18
N ALA A 460 -1.44 -3.78 38.99
CA ALA A 460 -0.13 -4.39 38.81
C ALA A 460 1.00 -3.54 39.45
N ALA A 461 0.89 -2.20 39.39
CA ALA A 461 1.81 -1.28 40.05
C ALA A 461 1.86 -1.45 41.59
N SER A 462 0.77 -1.88 42.22
CA SER A 462 0.73 -2.06 43.69
C SER A 462 1.39 -3.35 44.18
N VAL A 463 1.65 -4.31 43.27
CA VAL A 463 2.27 -5.61 43.54
C VAL A 463 3.55 -5.81 42.72
N ALA A 464 4.13 -4.72 42.21
CA ALA A 464 5.31 -4.74 41.36
C ALA A 464 6.59 -5.02 42.15
N THR A 465 7.54 -5.70 41.50
CA THR A 465 8.91 -5.83 42.00
C THR A 465 9.56 -4.44 42.10
N ALA A 466 10.39 -4.23 43.12
CA ALA A 466 11.08 -2.96 43.31
C ALA A 466 11.94 -2.59 42.08
N GLY A 467 11.68 -1.41 41.49
CA GLY A 467 12.41 -0.91 40.33
C GLY A 467 11.87 -1.36 38.96
N ALA A 468 10.73 -2.07 38.93
CA ALA A 468 10.10 -2.47 37.67
C ALA A 468 9.73 -1.26 36.80
N THR A 469 10.09 -1.32 35.52
CA THR A 469 9.65 -0.37 34.49
C THR A 469 8.28 -0.79 33.97
N THR A 470 7.35 0.18 33.84
CA THR A 470 5.98 -0.02 33.32
C THR A 470 5.22 -1.23 33.93
N PRO A 471 5.14 -1.36 35.27
CA PRO A 471 4.54 -2.53 35.92
C PRO A 471 3.05 -2.70 35.60
N ALA A 472 2.36 -1.61 35.24
CA ALA A 472 0.97 -1.63 34.79
C ALA A 472 0.73 -2.60 33.61
N LEU A 473 1.75 -2.84 32.79
CA LEU A 473 1.67 -3.74 31.65
C LEU A 473 1.79 -5.23 32.01
N CYS A 474 2.11 -5.61 33.26
CA CYS A 474 2.30 -7.01 33.66
C CYS A 474 3.30 -7.78 32.77
N GLY A 475 4.37 -7.13 32.32
CA GLY A 475 5.41 -7.78 31.51
C GLY A 475 6.19 -8.85 32.28
N PRO A 476 6.91 -9.76 31.60
CA PRO A 476 7.64 -10.84 32.27
C PRO A 476 8.59 -10.35 33.38
N GLY A 477 8.47 -10.96 34.57
CA GLY A 477 9.32 -10.68 35.73
C GLY A 477 9.00 -9.40 36.51
N VAL A 478 7.96 -8.64 36.14
CA VAL A 478 7.67 -7.34 36.80
C VAL A 478 6.85 -7.44 38.07
N LEU A 479 6.19 -8.57 38.34
CA LEU A 479 5.32 -8.76 39.51
C LEU A 479 6.05 -9.48 40.65
N ASP A 480 5.89 -8.98 41.88
CA ASP A 480 6.46 -9.61 43.08
C ASP A 480 5.59 -10.80 43.50
N PRO A 481 6.14 -12.03 43.55
CA PRO A 481 5.35 -13.21 43.91
C PRO A 481 4.75 -13.17 45.32
N ALA A 482 5.42 -12.55 46.29
CA ALA A 482 4.92 -12.46 47.66
C ALA A 482 3.72 -11.52 47.77
N GLU A 483 3.70 -10.47 46.96
CA GLU A 483 2.61 -9.49 46.93
C GLU A 483 1.48 -9.88 45.97
N THR A 484 1.72 -10.75 44.99
CA THR A 484 0.74 -11.13 43.95
C THR A 484 -0.05 -12.40 44.28
N ALA A 485 0.51 -13.30 45.09
CA ALA A 485 -0.09 -14.60 45.42
C ALA A 485 -1.56 -14.52 45.86
N GLY A 486 -2.45 -15.26 45.17
CA GLY A 486 -3.87 -15.37 45.50
C GLY A 486 -4.74 -14.18 45.08
N LYS A 487 -4.20 -13.22 44.31
CA LYS A 487 -4.91 -12.00 43.89
C LYS A 487 -5.31 -12.04 42.41
N ILE A 488 -6.26 -11.20 42.05
CA ILE A 488 -6.60 -10.89 40.66
C ILE A 488 -5.96 -9.54 40.30
N VAL A 489 -5.19 -9.51 39.22
CA VAL A 489 -4.36 -8.35 38.86
C VAL A 489 -5.02 -7.58 37.71
N LEU A 490 -5.15 -6.26 37.86
CA LEU A 490 -5.47 -5.36 36.76
C LEU A 490 -4.19 -5.08 35.96
N CYS A 491 -4.19 -5.51 34.71
CA CYS A 491 -3.12 -5.30 33.74
C CYS A 491 -3.61 -4.41 32.60
N GLU A 492 -2.77 -3.51 32.13
CA GLU A 492 -3.06 -2.65 30.97
C GLU A 492 -2.59 -3.34 29.68
N ARG A 493 -3.40 -3.21 28.62
CA ARG A 493 -2.96 -3.52 27.25
C ARG A 493 -1.79 -2.60 26.87
N GLY A 494 -0.83 -3.12 26.10
CA GLY A 494 0.36 -2.37 25.69
C GLY A 494 1.28 -3.18 24.78
N THR A 495 2.60 -3.03 24.91
CA THR A 495 3.57 -3.65 23.98
C THR A 495 3.79 -5.15 24.19
N PHE A 496 3.53 -5.68 25.39
CA PHE A 496 3.63 -7.13 25.64
C PHE A 496 2.41 -7.90 25.12
N ASP A 497 2.63 -9.13 24.69
CA ASP A 497 1.58 -10.07 24.31
C ASP A 497 0.59 -10.29 25.44
N ARG A 498 -0.70 -10.37 25.12
CA ARG A 498 -1.78 -10.50 26.10
C ARG A 498 -1.63 -11.79 26.93
N VAL A 499 -1.20 -12.88 26.30
CA VAL A 499 -0.96 -14.18 26.95
C VAL A 499 0.29 -14.15 27.85
N ALA A 500 1.36 -13.46 27.46
CA ALA A 500 2.56 -13.30 28.28
C ALA A 500 2.25 -12.57 29.60
N LYS A 501 1.30 -11.62 29.59
CA LYS A 501 0.82 -10.94 30.80
C LYS A 501 0.14 -11.89 31.78
N SER A 502 -0.76 -12.75 31.28
CA SER A 502 -1.39 -13.78 32.12
C SER A 502 -0.38 -14.79 32.65
N ALA A 503 0.64 -15.15 31.86
CA ALA A 503 1.71 -16.04 32.29
C ALA A 503 2.56 -15.42 33.41
N GLU A 504 2.81 -14.11 33.37
CA GLU A 504 3.47 -13.39 34.47
C GLU A 504 2.61 -13.38 35.74
N VAL A 505 1.30 -13.13 35.60
CA VAL A 505 0.35 -13.20 36.73
C VAL A 505 0.38 -14.59 37.36
N GLU A 506 0.35 -15.65 36.55
CA GLU A 506 0.47 -17.04 37.01
C GLU A 506 1.82 -17.29 37.72
N ARG A 507 2.94 -16.88 37.10
CA ARG A 507 4.30 -17.03 37.66
C ARG A 507 4.43 -16.36 39.03
N ALA A 508 3.79 -15.21 39.21
CA ALA A 508 3.76 -14.49 40.48
C ALA A 508 2.71 -15.03 41.48
N GLY A 509 1.97 -16.09 41.11
CA GLY A 509 0.99 -16.78 41.96
C GLY A 509 -0.39 -16.12 41.99
N GLY A 510 -0.68 -15.20 41.07
CA GLY A 510 -2.02 -14.64 40.87
C GLY A 510 -3.01 -15.70 40.39
N ILE A 511 -4.30 -15.48 40.67
CA ILE A 511 -5.38 -16.43 40.39
C ILE A 511 -6.31 -15.98 39.26
N GLY A 512 -6.07 -14.79 38.69
CA GLY A 512 -6.83 -14.25 37.58
C GLY A 512 -6.31 -12.88 37.15
N MET A 513 -6.77 -12.41 35.99
CA MET A 513 -6.38 -11.13 35.42
C MET A 513 -7.61 -10.38 34.89
N VAL A 514 -7.64 -9.06 35.09
CA VAL A 514 -8.48 -8.17 34.29
C VAL A 514 -7.52 -7.43 33.38
N LEU A 515 -7.60 -7.69 32.08
CA LEU A 515 -6.85 -6.94 31.08
C LEU A 515 -7.73 -5.79 30.61
N VAL A 516 -7.21 -4.57 30.56
CA VAL A 516 -8.00 -3.41 30.12
C VAL A 516 -7.26 -2.57 29.10
N ASN A 517 -7.97 -2.14 28.06
CA ASN A 517 -7.45 -1.20 27.07
C ASN A 517 -7.34 0.20 27.70
N PRO A 518 -6.18 0.88 27.67
CA PRO A 518 -6.10 2.27 28.15
C PRO A 518 -6.65 3.29 27.14
N THR A 519 -6.75 2.89 25.87
CA THR A 519 -7.28 3.66 24.73
C THR A 519 -8.11 2.72 23.85
N PRO A 520 -9.14 3.20 23.12
CA PRO A 520 -10.03 2.34 22.32
C PRO A 520 -9.25 1.33 21.47
N ASN A 521 -9.56 0.05 21.62
CA ASN A 521 -8.91 -1.03 20.89
C ASN A 521 -9.83 -2.26 20.82
N SER A 522 -9.48 -3.27 20.02
CA SER A 522 -10.21 -4.54 20.07
C SER A 522 -10.14 -5.17 21.46
N VAL A 523 -11.21 -5.88 21.79
CA VAL A 523 -11.24 -6.83 22.90
C VAL A 523 -11.11 -8.22 22.29
N ASP A 524 -10.10 -8.97 22.71
CA ASP A 524 -9.68 -10.22 22.08
C ASP A 524 -9.84 -11.39 23.04
N ALA A 525 -10.32 -12.53 22.53
CA ALA A 525 -10.43 -13.77 23.30
C ALA A 525 -9.17 -14.61 23.12
N ASP A 526 -8.19 -14.50 24.01
CA ASP A 526 -6.99 -15.35 23.98
C ASP A 526 -7.08 -16.50 24.99
N THR A 527 -6.31 -17.55 24.72
CA THR A 527 -6.02 -18.62 25.68
C THR A 527 -5.01 -18.13 26.72
N HIS A 528 -5.52 -17.53 27.79
CA HIS A 528 -4.72 -17.01 28.91
C HIS A 528 -4.31 -18.09 29.92
N SER A 529 -3.13 -17.92 30.53
CA SER A 529 -2.62 -18.84 31.57
C SER A 529 -3.37 -18.79 32.90
N VAL A 530 -4.14 -17.72 33.13
CA VAL A 530 -5.09 -17.59 34.26
C VAL A 530 -6.44 -17.09 33.74
N PRO A 531 -7.56 -17.37 34.46
CA PRO A 531 -8.86 -16.82 34.11
C PRO A 531 -8.79 -15.31 33.92
N THR A 532 -9.16 -14.85 32.72
CA THR A 532 -8.94 -13.46 32.30
C THR A 532 -10.17 -12.88 31.65
N VAL A 533 -10.54 -11.64 31.99
CA VAL A 533 -11.52 -10.85 31.22
C VAL A 533 -10.79 -9.66 30.60
N HIS A 534 -10.83 -9.55 29.27
CA HIS A 534 -10.33 -8.38 28.54
C HIS A 534 -11.46 -7.37 28.39
N LEU A 535 -11.25 -6.14 28.87
CA LEU A 535 -12.19 -5.03 28.83
C LEU A 535 -11.69 -3.91 27.92
N ASP A 536 -12.63 -3.16 27.34
CA ASP A 536 -12.30 -2.03 26.48
C ASP A 536 -12.01 -0.74 27.27
N ALA A 537 -11.68 0.34 26.56
CA ALA A 537 -11.18 1.58 27.13
C ALA A 537 -12.23 2.49 27.74
N ASP A 538 -13.50 2.34 27.36
CA ASP A 538 -14.62 3.08 27.92
C ASP A 538 -14.75 2.85 29.45
N VAL A 539 -14.38 1.66 29.92
CA VAL A 539 -14.42 1.28 31.34
C VAL A 539 -13.09 1.49 32.08
N TYR A 540 -12.00 1.81 31.37
CA TYR A 540 -10.64 1.91 31.92
C TYR A 540 -10.56 2.77 33.17
N ALA A 541 -11.05 4.02 33.09
CA ALA A 541 -10.98 4.96 34.21
C ALA A 541 -11.74 4.45 35.44
N ALA A 542 -12.87 3.77 35.24
CA ALA A 542 -13.70 3.25 36.33
C ALA A 542 -13.08 2.03 37.00
N VAL A 543 -12.58 1.08 36.20
CA VAL A 543 -11.96 -0.17 36.69
C VAL A 543 -10.63 0.12 37.38
N SER A 544 -9.78 0.97 36.79
CA SER A 544 -8.48 1.37 37.36
C SER A 544 -8.63 2.12 38.68
N ALA A 545 -9.60 3.05 38.78
CA ALA A 545 -9.87 3.76 40.01
C ALA A 545 -10.38 2.80 41.13
N TYR A 546 -11.20 1.82 40.78
CA TYR A 546 -11.69 0.84 41.74
C TYR A 546 -10.58 -0.10 42.22
N ALA A 547 -9.76 -0.66 41.31
CA ALA A 547 -8.64 -1.54 41.64
C ALA A 547 -7.61 -0.88 42.59
N ALA A 548 -7.47 0.45 42.54
CA ALA A 548 -6.61 1.21 43.44
C ALA A 548 -7.19 1.39 44.86
N THR A 549 -8.44 0.98 45.11
CA THR A 549 -9.09 1.13 46.41
C THR A 549 -8.62 0.05 47.39
N PRO A 550 -8.22 0.38 48.63
CA PRO A 550 -7.84 -0.62 49.63
C PRO A 550 -8.97 -1.63 49.87
N GLY A 551 -8.66 -2.92 49.68
CA GLY A 551 -9.63 -4.01 49.86
C GLY A 551 -10.59 -4.22 48.70
N ALA A 552 -10.30 -3.66 47.51
CA ALA A 552 -11.06 -3.95 46.29
C ALA A 552 -11.09 -5.47 46.01
N THR A 553 -12.21 -5.94 45.45
CA THR A 553 -12.42 -7.33 45.06
C THR A 553 -13.08 -7.38 43.70
N VAL A 554 -12.80 -8.42 42.93
CA VAL A 554 -13.48 -8.67 41.65
C VAL A 554 -13.85 -10.14 41.57
N THR A 555 -14.99 -10.42 40.95
CA THR A 555 -15.39 -11.75 40.52
C THR A 555 -15.41 -11.77 39.00
N LEU A 556 -14.59 -12.61 38.39
CA LEU A 556 -14.68 -12.92 36.97
C LEU A 556 -15.74 -14.01 36.83
N VAL A 557 -16.80 -13.77 36.04
CA VAL A 557 -17.85 -14.75 35.80
C VAL A 557 -17.92 -15.09 34.31
N PRO A 558 -18.28 -16.34 33.97
CA PRO A 558 -18.59 -16.71 32.59
C PRO A 558 -19.75 -15.86 32.05
N ASP A 559 -19.78 -15.70 30.73
CA ASP A 559 -20.82 -15.00 29.97
C ASP A 559 -20.95 -13.49 30.27
N ASN A 560 -21.69 -12.83 29.40
CA ASN A 560 -22.09 -11.44 29.57
C ASN A 560 -23.33 -11.34 30.46
N THR A 561 -23.13 -10.95 31.73
CA THR A 561 -24.22 -10.77 32.70
C THR A 561 -24.74 -9.33 32.77
N THR A 562 -24.26 -8.43 31.90
CA THR A 562 -24.57 -6.99 31.96
C THR A 562 -25.80 -6.61 31.12
N GLY A 563 -26.15 -7.45 30.14
CA GLY A 563 -27.19 -7.15 29.15
C GLY A 563 -26.79 -6.07 28.13
N VAL A 564 -25.52 -5.67 28.10
CA VAL A 564 -24.94 -4.73 27.14
C VAL A 564 -24.15 -5.53 26.11
N SER A 565 -24.55 -5.47 24.83
CA SER A 565 -23.78 -6.06 23.74
C SER A 565 -22.97 -4.99 23.03
N ALA A 566 -21.70 -5.30 22.73
CA ALA A 566 -20.87 -4.43 21.93
C ALA A 566 -21.45 -4.29 20.50
N PRO A 567 -21.43 -3.08 19.91
CA PRO A 567 -21.74 -2.92 18.49
C PRO A 567 -20.84 -3.81 17.63
N THR A 568 -21.37 -4.40 16.56
CA THR A 568 -20.61 -5.24 15.61
C THR A 568 -21.21 -5.14 14.20
N PRO A 569 -20.41 -5.35 13.13
CA PRO A 569 -18.96 -5.52 13.13
C PRO A 569 -18.24 -4.18 13.31
N GLN A 570 -17.28 -4.12 14.24
CA GLN A 570 -16.36 -2.99 14.40
C GLN A 570 -15.00 -3.36 13.81
N VAL A 571 -14.36 -2.44 13.09
CA VAL A 571 -12.97 -2.66 12.65
C VAL A 571 -12.07 -2.72 13.88
N ALA A 572 -11.22 -3.74 13.97
CA ALA A 572 -10.31 -3.92 15.09
C ALA A 572 -9.33 -2.74 15.21
N GLY A 573 -8.98 -2.35 16.43
CA GLY A 573 -8.00 -1.28 16.67
C GLY A 573 -6.65 -1.58 16.02
N PHE A 574 -6.18 -2.83 16.11
CA PHE A 574 -4.94 -3.27 15.46
C PHE A 574 -5.01 -3.30 13.92
N SER A 575 -6.20 -3.34 13.30
CA SER A 575 -6.30 -3.48 11.85
C SER A 575 -5.67 -2.27 11.18
N SER A 576 -4.63 -2.50 10.38
CA SER A 576 -3.90 -1.43 9.69
C SER A 576 -4.79 -0.61 8.76
N ARG A 577 -4.43 0.66 8.56
CA ARG A 577 -5.23 1.69 7.88
C ARG A 577 -4.53 2.26 6.66
N GLY A 578 -5.31 2.73 5.69
CA GLY A 578 -4.82 3.58 4.62
C GLY A 578 -4.58 5.02 5.11
N PRO A 579 -4.28 5.97 4.22
CA PRO A 579 -4.08 5.81 2.79
C PRO A 579 -2.77 5.07 2.43
N VAL A 580 -2.60 4.69 1.16
CA VAL A 580 -1.33 4.20 0.62
C VAL A 580 -0.53 5.41 0.15
N LEU A 581 0.57 5.74 0.83
CA LEU A 581 1.39 6.89 0.43
C LEU A 581 2.22 6.60 -0.83
N ALA A 582 2.51 5.33 -1.09
CA ALA A 582 3.42 4.87 -2.13
C ALA A 582 3.02 5.24 -3.58
N ASP A 583 1.76 5.56 -3.85
CA ASP A 583 1.29 5.97 -5.17
C ASP A 583 0.59 7.33 -5.18
N GLY A 584 0.93 8.17 -4.20
CA GLY A 584 0.26 9.46 -4.03
C GLY A 584 -1.12 9.36 -3.38
N SER A 585 -1.53 8.18 -2.89
CA SER A 585 -2.84 7.93 -2.27
C SER A 585 -4.03 7.93 -3.23
N ASP A 586 -3.77 7.58 -4.48
CA ASP A 586 -4.77 7.51 -5.55
C ASP A 586 -5.46 6.15 -5.67
N ILE A 587 -4.99 5.15 -4.90
CA ILE A 587 -5.74 3.92 -4.66
C ILE A 587 -6.26 3.84 -3.21
N LEU A 588 -7.49 3.34 -3.07
CA LEU A 588 -8.12 3.18 -1.78
C LEU A 588 -7.81 1.79 -1.21
N LYS A 589 -7.20 1.75 -0.02
CA LYS A 589 -6.97 0.53 0.77
C LYS A 589 -7.34 0.75 2.24
N PRO A 590 -7.75 -0.29 2.99
CA PRO A 590 -7.97 -1.68 2.54
C PRO A 590 -9.14 -1.77 1.54
N ASP A 591 -9.30 -2.90 0.84
CA ASP A 591 -10.37 -3.04 -0.16
C ASP A 591 -11.72 -3.36 0.51
N VAL A 592 -11.70 -4.26 1.50
CA VAL A 592 -12.88 -4.75 2.23
C VAL A 592 -12.50 -5.11 3.68
N THR A 593 -13.52 -5.32 4.51
CA THR A 593 -13.39 -5.82 5.88
C THR A 593 -14.06 -7.19 6.01
N ALA A 594 -13.49 -8.09 6.82
CA ALA A 594 -14.05 -9.40 7.12
C ALA A 594 -13.80 -9.80 8.59
N PRO A 595 -14.48 -10.85 9.11
CA PRO A 595 -14.26 -11.35 10.48
C PRO A 595 -12.80 -11.69 10.73
N GLY A 596 -12.19 -11.09 11.75
CA GLY A 596 -10.77 -11.30 12.06
C GLY A 596 -10.40 -11.15 13.53
N VAL A 597 -11.39 -11.11 14.44
CA VAL A 597 -11.17 -11.02 15.89
C VAL A 597 -11.79 -12.24 16.54
N SER A 598 -11.01 -12.94 17.37
CA SER A 598 -11.43 -14.15 18.09
C SER A 598 -12.01 -15.21 17.14
N ILE A 599 -11.26 -15.54 16.08
CA ILE A 599 -11.64 -16.57 15.11
C ILE A 599 -11.15 -17.93 15.58
N ILE A 600 -12.07 -18.87 15.75
CA ILE A 600 -11.79 -20.25 16.10
C ILE A 600 -11.48 -21.08 14.84
N ALA A 601 -10.34 -21.75 14.83
CA ALA A 601 -9.96 -22.62 13.72
C ALA A 601 -8.93 -23.69 14.17
N ALA A 602 -8.57 -24.61 13.28
CA ALA A 602 -7.53 -25.61 13.53
C ALA A 602 -6.15 -24.97 13.77
N THR A 603 -5.28 -25.61 14.53
CA THR A 603 -3.88 -25.17 14.71
C THR A 603 -2.90 -26.34 14.55
N ASN A 604 -1.62 -26.11 14.85
CA ASN A 604 -0.52 -27.07 14.76
C ASN A 604 -0.66 -28.29 15.68
N ASN A 605 -0.28 -29.46 15.16
CA ASN A 605 -0.05 -30.66 15.95
C ASN A 605 1.16 -31.43 15.40
N ALA A 606 1.96 -32.05 16.29
CA ALA A 606 3.00 -32.97 15.87
C ALA A 606 2.40 -34.28 15.33
N GLU A 607 3.20 -35.08 14.62
CA GLU A 607 2.77 -36.40 14.16
C GLU A 607 2.41 -37.30 15.36
N GLY A 608 1.17 -37.78 15.38
CA GLY A 608 0.65 -38.65 16.43
C GLY A 608 0.18 -37.93 17.70
N GLU A 609 0.22 -36.60 17.75
CA GLU A 609 -0.46 -35.82 18.77
C GLU A 609 -1.94 -35.58 18.42
N GLU A 610 -2.73 -35.26 19.43
CA GLU A 610 -4.15 -34.95 19.24
C GLU A 610 -4.31 -33.63 18.47
N PRO A 611 -5.29 -33.53 17.56
CA PRO A 611 -5.61 -32.28 16.89
C PRO A 611 -5.97 -31.16 17.86
N THR A 612 -5.52 -29.95 17.54
CA THR A 612 -5.66 -28.75 18.36
C THR A 612 -6.46 -27.68 17.62
N PHE A 613 -7.07 -26.78 18.39
CA PHE A 613 -7.78 -25.61 17.90
C PHE A 613 -7.35 -24.37 18.68
N ALA A 614 -7.43 -23.20 18.07
CA ALA A 614 -7.07 -21.95 18.70
C ALA A 614 -8.01 -20.81 18.29
N LEU A 615 -8.11 -19.82 19.17
CA LEU A 615 -8.74 -18.53 18.90
C LEU A 615 -7.65 -17.51 18.61
N LEU A 616 -7.63 -17.00 17.38
CA LEU A 616 -6.65 -16.00 16.94
C LEU A 616 -7.36 -14.74 16.44
N SER A 617 -6.72 -13.59 16.66
CA SER A 617 -7.13 -12.28 16.17
C SER A 617 -6.05 -11.72 15.25
N GLY A 618 -6.45 -11.22 14.09
CA GLY A 618 -5.57 -10.59 13.12
C GLY A 618 -6.27 -10.38 11.78
N THR A 619 -5.75 -9.46 10.98
CA THR A 619 -6.09 -9.40 9.55
C THR A 619 -5.72 -10.69 8.82
N SER A 620 -4.77 -11.45 9.38
CA SER A 620 -4.46 -12.83 9.01
C SER A 620 -5.65 -13.79 9.05
N MET A 621 -6.62 -13.58 9.96
CA MET A 621 -7.84 -14.38 10.06
C MET A 621 -8.97 -13.81 9.20
N ALA A 622 -8.90 -12.53 8.83
CA ALA A 622 -9.85 -11.88 7.92
C ALA A 622 -9.61 -12.26 6.45
N ALA A 623 -8.35 -12.27 6.01
CA ALA A 623 -7.95 -12.68 4.66
C ALA A 623 -8.51 -14.05 4.22
N PRO A 624 -8.45 -15.13 5.03
CA PRO A 624 -8.97 -16.44 4.64
C PRO A 624 -10.50 -16.49 4.56
N HIS A 625 -11.23 -15.63 5.28
CA HIS A 625 -12.67 -15.49 5.06
C HIS A 625 -12.96 -14.97 3.64
N VAL A 626 -12.23 -13.94 3.18
CA VAL A 626 -12.36 -13.41 1.82
C VAL A 626 -11.88 -14.40 0.76
N ALA A 627 -10.81 -15.14 1.03
CA ALA A 627 -10.35 -16.22 0.15
C ALA A 627 -11.42 -17.33 0.03
N GLY A 628 -12.03 -17.71 1.15
CA GLY A 628 -13.13 -18.67 1.19
C GLY A 628 -14.36 -18.19 0.41
N LEU A 629 -14.74 -16.92 0.55
CA LEU A 629 -15.83 -16.34 -0.24
C LEU A 629 -15.50 -16.30 -1.74
N ALA A 630 -14.24 -16.11 -2.13
CA ALA A 630 -13.82 -16.22 -3.53
C ALA A 630 -13.98 -17.65 -4.08
N LEU A 631 -13.68 -18.68 -3.28
CA LEU A 631 -13.93 -20.08 -3.66
C LEU A 631 -15.43 -20.36 -3.85
N LEU A 632 -16.29 -19.83 -2.99
CA LEU A 632 -17.74 -19.93 -3.15
C LEU A 632 -18.22 -19.24 -4.44
N TYR A 633 -17.68 -18.05 -4.73
CA TYR A 633 -17.99 -17.34 -5.97
C TYR A 633 -17.59 -18.16 -7.20
N LEU A 634 -16.39 -18.75 -7.19
CA LEU A 634 -15.89 -19.61 -8.27
C LEU A 634 -16.67 -20.91 -8.42
N GLY A 635 -17.29 -21.43 -7.37
CA GLY A 635 -18.21 -22.57 -7.47
C GLY A 635 -19.42 -22.28 -8.38
N GLU A 636 -19.93 -21.04 -8.34
CA GLU A 636 -21.07 -20.59 -9.18
C GLU A 636 -20.63 -19.93 -10.49
N HIS A 637 -19.46 -19.27 -10.48
CA HIS A 637 -18.87 -18.56 -11.60
C HIS A 637 -17.43 -19.05 -11.88
N PRO A 638 -17.25 -20.29 -12.39
CA PRO A 638 -15.91 -20.91 -12.47
C PRO A 638 -14.91 -20.23 -13.41
N LYS A 639 -15.32 -19.19 -14.13
CA LYS A 639 -14.47 -18.43 -15.06
C LYS A 639 -14.39 -16.96 -14.71
N ALA A 640 -14.86 -16.57 -13.52
CA ALA A 640 -14.76 -15.21 -13.03
C ALA A 640 -13.28 -14.80 -12.96
N THR A 641 -12.99 -13.56 -13.30
CA THR A 641 -11.64 -13.00 -13.15
C THR A 641 -11.40 -12.53 -11.72
N PRO A 642 -10.14 -12.34 -11.29
CA PRO A 642 -9.86 -11.74 -9.99
C PRO A 642 -10.55 -10.38 -9.77
N ALA A 643 -10.59 -9.53 -10.81
CA ALA A 643 -11.24 -8.23 -10.76
C ALA A 643 -12.77 -8.34 -10.61
N GLU A 644 -13.41 -9.33 -11.24
CA GLU A 644 -14.85 -9.60 -11.10
C GLU A 644 -15.18 -9.98 -9.65
N ILE A 645 -14.44 -10.92 -9.06
CA ILE A 645 -14.65 -11.37 -7.67
C ILE A 645 -14.44 -10.19 -6.71
N LYS A 646 -13.32 -9.47 -6.85
CA LYS A 646 -12.99 -8.29 -6.04
C LYS A 646 -14.09 -7.23 -6.14
N SER A 647 -14.53 -6.91 -7.36
CA SER A 647 -15.59 -5.93 -7.57
C SER A 647 -16.91 -6.37 -6.95
N ALA A 648 -17.32 -7.64 -7.09
CA ALA A 648 -18.57 -8.13 -6.54
C ALA A 648 -18.62 -8.02 -5.01
N MET A 649 -17.51 -8.33 -4.34
CA MET A 649 -17.38 -8.19 -2.89
C MET A 649 -17.44 -6.72 -2.46
N MET A 650 -16.65 -5.85 -3.11
CA MET A 650 -16.59 -4.43 -2.76
C MET A 650 -17.95 -3.75 -2.97
N THR A 651 -18.61 -3.98 -4.10
CA THR A 651 -19.82 -3.22 -4.45
C THR A 651 -21.05 -3.59 -3.63
N THR A 652 -21.02 -4.74 -2.97
CA THR A 652 -22.14 -5.28 -2.18
C THR A 652 -21.93 -5.21 -0.67
N ALA A 653 -20.72 -4.84 -0.22
CA ALA A 653 -20.36 -4.64 1.17
C ALA A 653 -21.26 -3.63 1.89
N TYR A 654 -21.28 -3.71 3.23
CA TYR A 654 -22.02 -2.81 4.11
C TYR A 654 -21.11 -2.14 5.13
N ASP A 655 -21.48 -0.94 5.59
CA ASP A 655 -20.66 -0.19 6.54
C ASP A 655 -20.50 -0.94 7.87
N THR A 656 -19.28 -0.97 8.41
CA THR A 656 -19.02 -1.36 9.81
C THR A 656 -19.58 -0.31 10.77
N VAL A 657 -19.60 -0.62 12.06
CA VAL A 657 -20.02 0.31 13.11
C VAL A 657 -18.85 0.77 14.00
N ASP A 658 -19.02 1.90 14.67
CA ASP A 658 -18.13 2.41 15.73
C ASP A 658 -18.58 1.91 17.13
N GLU A 659 -17.87 2.36 18.17
CA GLU A 659 -18.12 2.01 19.57
C GLU A 659 -19.51 2.43 20.10
N ASP A 660 -20.13 3.44 19.47
CA ASP A 660 -21.47 3.93 19.80
C ASP A 660 -22.56 3.26 18.93
N GLY A 661 -22.17 2.39 17.99
CA GLY A 661 -23.07 1.77 17.01
C GLY A 661 -23.43 2.67 15.82
N GLY A 662 -22.76 3.82 15.68
CA GLY A 662 -22.79 4.65 14.50
C GLY A 662 -22.10 3.97 13.31
N LYS A 663 -22.45 4.36 12.08
CA LYS A 663 -21.77 3.82 10.90
C LYS A 663 -20.40 4.44 10.75
N VAL A 664 -19.37 3.61 10.55
CA VAL A 664 -18.08 4.10 10.08
C VAL A 664 -18.25 4.58 8.64
N THR A 665 -17.79 5.79 8.35
CA THR A 665 -17.81 6.35 6.99
C THR A 665 -16.42 6.58 6.42
N ASP A 666 -15.37 6.39 7.22
CA ASP A 666 -13.99 6.47 6.78
C ASP A 666 -13.60 5.18 6.02
N PRO A 667 -13.32 5.26 4.71
CA PRO A 667 -12.97 4.10 3.92
C PRO A 667 -11.50 3.67 4.11
N PHE A 668 -10.61 4.51 4.66
CA PHE A 668 -9.25 4.06 5.01
C PHE A 668 -9.22 3.11 6.21
N THR A 669 -10.34 3.04 6.92
CA THR A 669 -10.58 2.10 8.01
C THR A 669 -11.19 0.78 7.53
N GLN A 670 -12.27 0.84 6.74
CA GLN A 670 -13.08 -0.35 6.42
C GLN A 670 -13.03 -0.80 4.95
N GLY A 671 -12.36 -0.03 4.08
CA GLY A 671 -12.48 -0.16 2.64
C GLY A 671 -13.90 0.11 2.15
N ALA A 672 -14.43 -0.77 1.30
CA ALA A 672 -15.83 -0.73 0.88
C ALA A 672 -16.82 -1.09 2.01
N GLY A 673 -16.33 -1.66 3.11
CA GLY A 673 -17.11 -2.11 4.27
C GLY A 673 -16.94 -3.61 4.54
N HIS A 674 -17.74 -4.13 5.45
CA HIS A 674 -17.81 -5.55 5.76
C HIS A 674 -18.45 -6.33 4.61
N VAL A 675 -17.85 -7.45 4.22
CA VAL A 675 -18.32 -8.30 3.12
C VAL A 675 -19.76 -8.82 3.35
N ASP A 676 -20.58 -8.83 2.30
CA ASP A 676 -21.95 -9.41 2.34
C ASP A 676 -22.10 -10.58 1.36
N ALA A 677 -21.83 -11.78 1.87
CA ALA A 677 -21.90 -13.00 1.08
C ALA A 677 -23.32 -13.28 0.52
N ARG A 678 -24.37 -12.68 1.09
CA ARG A 678 -25.75 -12.92 0.61
C ARG A 678 -26.07 -12.18 -0.69
N ARG A 679 -25.26 -11.17 -1.04
CA ARG A 679 -25.52 -10.22 -2.14
C ARG A 679 -24.52 -10.32 -3.28
N TYR A 680 -23.26 -10.66 -3.01
CA TYR A 680 -22.18 -10.64 -3.99
C TYR A 680 -22.37 -11.56 -5.21
N LEU A 681 -23.15 -12.64 -5.14
CA LEU A 681 -23.48 -13.50 -6.31
C LEU A 681 -24.42 -12.82 -7.33
N ASP A 682 -25.09 -11.73 -6.96
CA ASP A 682 -25.91 -10.90 -7.87
C ASP A 682 -25.56 -9.41 -7.65
N PRO A 683 -24.34 -9.00 -8.02
CA PRO A 683 -23.81 -7.68 -7.67
C PRO A 683 -24.39 -6.56 -8.54
N GLY A 684 -25.12 -6.88 -9.62
CA GLY A 684 -25.70 -5.91 -10.53
C GLY A 684 -24.68 -5.34 -11.52
N LEU A 685 -23.69 -4.59 -11.03
CA LEU A 685 -22.61 -3.98 -11.82
C LEU A 685 -21.23 -4.38 -11.29
N LEU A 686 -20.28 -4.54 -12.20
CA LEU A 686 -18.89 -4.92 -11.93
C LEU A 686 -17.92 -3.91 -12.55
N TYR A 687 -16.85 -3.58 -11.81
CA TYR A 687 -15.72 -2.78 -12.26
C TYR A 687 -14.61 -3.75 -12.67
N LEU A 688 -14.55 -4.06 -13.96
CA LEU A 688 -13.58 -4.99 -14.51
C LEU A 688 -12.30 -4.25 -14.89
N ASN A 689 -11.16 -4.86 -14.58
CA ASN A 689 -9.82 -4.43 -15.00
C ASN A 689 -8.97 -5.67 -15.25
N ASP A 690 -7.86 -5.50 -15.96
CA ASP A 690 -6.94 -6.57 -16.31
C ASP A 690 -5.47 -6.16 -16.23
N ARG A 691 -4.59 -7.06 -16.70
CA ARG A 691 -3.15 -6.86 -16.72
C ARG A 691 -2.73 -5.59 -17.45
N ALA A 692 -3.39 -5.21 -18.53
CA ALA A 692 -3.03 -4.01 -19.27
C ALA A 692 -3.28 -2.76 -18.42
N ASP A 693 -4.38 -2.72 -17.68
CA ASP A 693 -4.71 -1.63 -16.76
C ASP A 693 -3.68 -1.54 -15.62
N TRP A 694 -3.30 -2.68 -15.03
CA TRP A 694 -2.27 -2.72 -13.97
C TRP A 694 -0.89 -2.28 -14.46
N LEU A 695 -0.51 -2.61 -15.70
CA LEU A 695 0.74 -2.15 -16.32
C LEU A 695 0.70 -0.65 -16.65
N ALA A 696 -0.46 -0.10 -17.02
CA ALA A 696 -0.63 1.35 -17.22
C ALA A 696 -0.52 2.12 -15.90
N TYR A 697 -1.09 1.57 -14.80
CA TYR A 697 -0.88 2.06 -13.43
C TYR A 697 0.62 2.06 -13.07
N LEU A 698 1.32 0.95 -13.29
CA LEU A 698 2.75 0.84 -13.00
C LEU A 698 3.60 1.84 -13.80
N ALA A 699 3.24 2.11 -15.06
CA ALA A 699 3.90 3.14 -15.85
C ALA A 699 3.72 4.54 -15.24
N ALA A 700 2.57 4.83 -14.64
CA ALA A 700 2.31 6.12 -14.02
C ALA A 700 3.04 6.30 -12.69
N THR A 701 3.27 5.22 -11.94
CA THR A 701 4.07 5.22 -10.71
C THR A 701 5.58 5.10 -10.95
N GLY A 702 6.03 5.18 -12.21
CA GLY A 702 7.45 5.29 -12.57
C GLY A 702 8.13 4.00 -13.05
N TYR A 703 7.42 2.86 -13.08
CA TYR A 703 7.97 1.58 -13.52
C TYR A 703 7.92 1.41 -15.04
N ALA A 704 8.99 0.86 -15.63
CA ALA A 704 9.06 0.61 -17.06
C ALA A 704 8.18 -0.59 -17.47
N SER A 705 6.89 -0.35 -17.75
CA SER A 705 5.93 -1.42 -18.10
C SER A 705 5.78 -1.66 -19.61
N GLY A 706 6.18 -0.69 -20.44
CA GLY A 706 6.05 -0.73 -21.90
C GLY A 706 4.65 -0.38 -22.44
N ILE A 707 3.77 0.15 -21.57
CA ILE A 707 2.44 0.68 -21.91
C ILE A 707 2.40 2.17 -21.51
N ASP A 708 1.57 2.97 -22.18
CA ASP A 708 1.39 4.38 -21.84
C ASP A 708 0.80 4.51 -20.41
N PRO A 709 1.31 5.44 -19.58
CA PRO A 709 0.84 5.62 -18.21
C PRO A 709 -0.61 6.12 -18.18
N VAL A 710 -1.37 5.62 -17.20
CA VAL A 710 -2.70 6.11 -16.83
C VAL A 710 -2.64 6.59 -15.39
N ASP A 711 -3.18 7.78 -15.13
CA ASP A 711 -3.29 8.34 -13.78
C ASP A 711 -3.82 7.26 -12.81
N PRO A 712 -3.13 6.99 -11.68
CA PRO A 712 -3.58 6.02 -10.70
C PRO A 712 -5.06 6.17 -10.28
N SER A 713 -5.59 7.40 -10.22
CA SER A 713 -6.99 7.67 -9.86
C SER A 713 -7.99 7.18 -10.92
N GLU A 714 -7.53 6.97 -12.16
CA GLU A 714 -8.30 6.46 -13.31
C GLU A 714 -8.36 4.93 -13.38
N LEU A 715 -7.60 4.20 -12.54
CA LEU A 715 -7.67 2.75 -12.52
C LEU A 715 -9.10 2.29 -12.19
N ASN A 716 -9.66 1.39 -13.01
CA ASN A 716 -11.07 0.98 -12.95
C ASN A 716 -11.37 0.03 -11.77
N LEU A 717 -11.19 0.53 -10.56
CA LEU A 717 -11.53 -0.12 -9.30
C LEU A 717 -12.95 0.25 -8.85
N ALA A 718 -13.53 -0.60 -8.00
CA ALA A 718 -14.83 -0.37 -7.35
C ALA A 718 -14.76 0.68 -6.21
N SER A 719 -13.69 1.46 -6.15
CA SER A 719 -13.44 2.59 -5.26
C SER A 719 -12.86 3.76 -6.04
N ILE A 720 -12.94 4.96 -5.47
CA ILE A 720 -12.33 6.16 -6.04
C ILE A 720 -11.50 6.84 -4.95
N ALA A 721 -10.21 7.01 -5.21
CA ALA A 721 -9.35 7.85 -4.40
C ALA A 721 -8.68 8.91 -5.28
N ILE A 722 -8.55 10.12 -4.72
CA ILE A 722 -7.79 11.24 -5.30
C ILE A 722 -6.94 11.80 -4.17
N GLY A 723 -5.65 11.51 -4.17
CA GLY A 723 -4.73 11.90 -3.13
C GLY A 723 -4.33 13.38 -3.17
N ALA A 724 -4.53 14.06 -4.32
CA ALA A 724 -4.19 15.47 -4.48
C ALA A 724 -5.18 16.25 -5.37
N LEU A 725 -6.31 16.69 -4.80
CA LEU A 725 -7.28 17.54 -5.50
C LEU A 725 -6.96 19.04 -5.36
N THR A 726 -6.33 19.64 -6.36
CA THR A 726 -6.04 21.10 -6.35
C THR A 726 -7.24 21.98 -6.69
N GLY A 727 -8.37 21.41 -7.12
CA GLY A 727 -9.60 22.17 -7.27
C GLY A 727 -10.71 21.38 -7.94
N SER A 728 -10.45 20.81 -9.12
CA SER A 728 -11.34 19.86 -9.76
C SER A 728 -10.56 18.83 -10.55
N GLU A 729 -11.06 17.61 -10.51
CA GLU A 729 -10.54 16.46 -11.25
C GLU A 729 -11.74 15.62 -11.67
N THR A 730 -11.66 14.99 -12.83
CA THR A 730 -12.72 14.12 -13.35
C THR A 730 -12.12 12.76 -13.57
N VAL A 731 -12.68 11.75 -12.91
CA VAL A 731 -12.28 10.35 -13.09
C VAL A 731 -13.31 9.63 -13.95
N THR A 732 -12.85 8.74 -14.81
CA THR A 732 -13.69 7.87 -15.62
C THR A 732 -13.77 6.49 -14.96
N ARG A 733 -14.95 5.88 -15.03
CA ARG A 733 -15.16 4.48 -14.63
C ARG A 733 -15.95 3.74 -15.68
N GLU A 734 -15.66 2.46 -15.80
CA GLU A 734 -16.35 1.55 -16.69
C GLU A 734 -17.00 0.42 -15.89
N VAL A 735 -18.31 0.22 -16.11
CA VAL A 735 -19.08 -0.82 -15.42
C VAL A 735 -19.69 -1.79 -16.40
N THR A 736 -19.55 -3.08 -16.10
CA THR A 736 -20.16 -4.19 -16.83
C THR A 736 -21.36 -4.71 -16.06
N SER A 737 -22.53 -4.77 -16.69
CA SER A 737 -23.74 -5.22 -16.03
C SER A 737 -23.88 -6.74 -16.06
N THR A 738 -24.28 -7.34 -14.94
CA THR A 738 -24.57 -8.77 -14.82
C THR A 738 -25.97 -9.15 -15.34
N ARG A 739 -26.79 -8.13 -15.67
CA ARG A 739 -28.17 -8.31 -16.15
C ARG A 739 -28.67 -7.10 -16.95
N ALA A 740 -29.82 -7.24 -17.59
CA ALA A 740 -30.54 -6.08 -18.12
C ALA A 740 -31.11 -5.25 -16.96
N GLY A 741 -31.07 -3.92 -17.06
CA GLY A 741 -31.57 -3.03 -16.01
C GLY A 741 -31.13 -1.58 -16.21
N THR A 742 -31.77 -0.67 -15.47
CA THR A 742 -31.44 0.75 -15.48
C THR A 742 -30.99 1.18 -14.10
N TYR A 743 -29.75 1.64 -13.99
CA TYR A 743 -29.15 2.08 -12.74
C TYR A 743 -29.07 3.60 -12.68
N THR A 744 -29.38 4.19 -11.53
CA THR A 744 -29.27 5.63 -11.27
C THR A 744 -28.23 5.89 -10.18
N ALA A 745 -27.34 6.84 -10.43
CA ALA A 745 -26.27 7.24 -9.52
C ALA A 745 -26.74 8.22 -8.44
N SER A 746 -26.18 8.07 -7.24
CA SER A 746 -26.28 9.02 -6.13
C SER A 746 -24.96 9.07 -5.35
N VAL A 747 -24.56 10.25 -4.86
CA VAL A 747 -23.34 10.44 -4.06
C VAL A 747 -23.71 10.95 -2.67
N GLN A 748 -23.03 10.46 -1.64
CA GLN A 748 -23.26 10.81 -0.23
C GLN A 748 -21.93 10.96 0.53
N GLY A 749 -21.93 11.71 1.63
CA GLY A 749 -20.81 11.78 2.59
C GLY A 749 -19.74 12.85 2.34
N LEU A 750 -19.51 13.27 1.09
CA LEU A 750 -18.43 14.20 0.70
C LEU A 750 -18.64 15.65 1.16
N ALA A 751 -18.51 15.92 2.47
CA ALA A 751 -18.64 17.26 3.00
C ALA A 751 -17.60 18.21 2.37
N GLY A 752 -18.07 19.29 1.75
CA GLY A 752 -17.19 20.31 1.16
C GLY A 752 -16.55 19.95 -0.18
N VAL A 753 -16.88 18.80 -0.80
CA VAL A 753 -16.52 18.44 -2.18
C VAL A 753 -17.79 18.07 -2.96
N THR A 754 -18.01 18.67 -4.12
CA THR A 754 -19.08 18.25 -5.04
C THR A 754 -18.59 17.13 -5.94
N ALA A 755 -19.42 16.10 -6.16
CA ALA A 755 -19.15 15.01 -7.09
C ALA A 755 -20.31 14.91 -8.10
N GLU A 756 -20.05 15.26 -9.36
CA GLU A 756 -21.05 15.27 -10.43
C GLU A 756 -20.87 14.05 -11.35
N VAL A 757 -21.88 13.17 -11.38
CA VAL A 757 -21.85 11.92 -12.18
C VAL A 757 -22.52 12.12 -13.54
N THR A 758 -21.81 11.82 -14.63
CA THR A 758 -22.31 11.95 -16.01
C THR A 758 -22.02 10.68 -16.84
N PRO A 759 -23.04 10.03 -17.43
CA PRO A 759 -24.48 10.27 -17.23
C PRO A 759 -24.95 9.79 -15.85
N LYS A 760 -25.98 10.43 -15.30
CA LYS A 760 -26.58 10.03 -14.01
C LYS A 760 -27.35 8.70 -14.06
N THR A 761 -27.64 8.19 -15.25
CA THR A 761 -28.39 6.95 -15.46
C THR A 761 -27.70 6.10 -16.54
N LEU A 762 -27.54 4.81 -16.26
CA LEU A 762 -27.00 3.81 -17.17
C LEU A 762 -28.06 2.74 -17.45
N GLU A 763 -28.43 2.56 -18.71
CA GLU A 763 -29.40 1.55 -19.15
C GLU A 763 -28.70 0.39 -19.85
N PHE A 764 -28.87 -0.84 -19.38
CA PHE A 764 -28.29 -2.04 -19.95
C PHE A 764 -29.39 -2.96 -20.49
N THR A 765 -29.21 -3.49 -21.71
CA THR A 765 -30.20 -4.35 -22.37
C THR A 765 -29.97 -5.84 -22.13
N GLU A 766 -28.78 -6.23 -21.70
CA GLU A 766 -28.39 -7.62 -21.42
C GLU A 766 -27.18 -7.70 -20.49
N ALA A 767 -26.90 -8.89 -19.96
CA ALA A 767 -25.69 -9.18 -19.18
C ALA A 767 -24.44 -9.12 -20.06
N GLY A 768 -23.31 -8.67 -19.49
CA GLY A 768 -22.03 -8.49 -20.19
C GLY A 768 -21.94 -7.18 -20.99
N GLN A 769 -22.99 -6.35 -21.02
CA GLN A 769 -22.90 -5.03 -21.63
C GLN A 769 -22.16 -4.06 -20.71
N THR A 770 -21.22 -3.32 -21.30
CA THR A 770 -20.34 -2.40 -20.61
C THR A 770 -20.64 -0.95 -20.96
N LYS A 771 -20.57 -0.05 -19.99
CA LYS A 771 -20.78 1.40 -20.16
C LYS A 771 -19.86 2.20 -19.25
N SER A 772 -19.38 3.33 -19.77
CA SER A 772 -18.56 4.27 -19.03
C SER A 772 -19.39 5.42 -18.45
N TYR A 773 -18.90 6.01 -17.37
CA TYR A 773 -19.38 7.25 -16.78
C TYR A 773 -18.21 8.05 -16.19
N GLU A 774 -18.41 9.35 -16.02
CA GLU A 774 -17.45 10.27 -15.43
C GLU A 774 -17.95 10.76 -14.07
N VAL A 775 -17.04 11.00 -13.13
CA VAL A 775 -17.31 11.66 -11.85
C VAL A 775 -16.39 12.88 -11.72
N ALA A 776 -16.97 14.07 -11.82
CA ALA A 776 -16.24 15.32 -11.64
C ALA A 776 -16.26 15.74 -10.16
N PHE A 777 -15.11 15.69 -9.50
CA PHE A 777 -14.91 16.19 -8.15
C PHE A 777 -14.53 17.66 -8.21
N THR A 778 -15.09 18.48 -7.32
CA THR A 778 -14.71 19.89 -7.17
C THR A 778 -14.72 20.28 -5.70
N ARG A 779 -13.60 20.82 -5.22
CA ARG A 779 -13.50 21.34 -3.86
C ARG A 779 -14.37 22.60 -3.74
N THR A 780 -15.21 22.64 -2.71
CA THR A 780 -16.02 23.82 -2.37
C THR A 780 -15.57 24.42 -1.04
N THR A 781 -15.85 23.75 0.07
CA THR A 781 -15.51 24.19 1.43
C THR A 781 -14.72 23.15 2.22
N ALA A 782 -14.35 22.02 1.62
CA ALA A 782 -13.57 21.00 2.31
C ALA A 782 -12.24 21.58 2.78
N ASP A 783 -11.80 21.13 3.95
CA ASP A 783 -10.52 21.53 4.49
C ASP A 783 -9.39 21.11 3.54
N ILE A 784 -8.31 21.87 3.56
CA ILE A 784 -7.11 21.58 2.77
C ILE A 784 -6.24 20.63 3.58
N ASP A 785 -5.56 19.70 2.89
CA ASP A 785 -4.67 18.69 3.47
C ASP A 785 -5.42 17.77 4.47
N ALA A 786 -6.71 17.55 4.20
CA ALA A 786 -7.60 16.66 4.94
C ALA A 786 -8.58 15.95 4.00
N TYR A 787 -8.72 14.63 4.16
CA TYR A 787 -9.61 13.84 3.31
C TYR A 787 -11.09 14.15 3.53
N ALA A 788 -11.80 14.43 2.43
CA ALA A 788 -13.24 14.35 2.34
C ALA A 788 -13.64 12.95 1.86
N THR A 789 -14.42 12.21 2.66
CA THR A 789 -14.78 10.82 2.38
C THR A 789 -16.28 10.66 2.12
N GLY A 790 -16.66 9.65 1.36
CA GLY A 790 -18.06 9.41 0.99
C GLY A 790 -18.26 8.15 0.15
N SER A 791 -19.36 8.10 -0.60
CA SER A 791 -19.62 6.98 -1.51
C SER A 791 -20.49 7.37 -2.70
N LEU A 792 -20.24 6.72 -3.83
CA LEU A 792 -21.12 6.66 -5.01
C LEU A 792 -21.94 5.38 -4.94
N THR A 793 -23.25 5.46 -5.15
CA THR A 793 -24.14 4.30 -5.24
C THR A 793 -24.95 4.34 -6.51
N TRP A 794 -24.88 3.26 -7.28
CA TRP A 794 -25.81 2.95 -8.36
C TRP A 794 -26.95 2.08 -7.84
N THR A 795 -28.19 2.38 -8.24
CA THR A 795 -29.35 1.54 -7.89
C THR A 795 -30.36 1.41 -9.03
N ASP A 796 -30.94 0.23 -9.17
CA ASP A 796 -32.10 -0.04 -10.04
C ASP A 796 -33.43 -0.05 -9.27
N GLY A 797 -33.41 0.32 -7.98
CA GLY A 797 -34.55 0.30 -7.06
C GLY A 797 -34.61 -0.97 -6.17
N GLY A 798 -33.86 -2.02 -6.50
CA GLY A 798 -33.75 -3.25 -5.70
C GLY A 798 -32.31 -3.63 -5.34
N THR A 799 -31.38 -3.52 -6.29
CA THR A 799 -29.95 -3.74 -6.09
C THR A 799 -29.24 -2.42 -5.88
N THR A 800 -28.24 -2.42 -4.98
CA THR A 800 -27.32 -1.30 -4.78
C THR A 800 -25.90 -1.74 -5.05
N VAL A 801 -25.15 -0.91 -5.78
CA VAL A 801 -23.75 -1.08 -6.14
C VAL A 801 -23.01 0.14 -5.60
N ARG A 802 -22.29 -0.04 -4.49
CA ARG A 802 -21.66 1.06 -3.75
C ARG A 802 -20.15 1.08 -3.97
N SER A 803 -19.59 2.27 -4.18
CA SER A 803 -18.15 2.51 -4.28
C SER A 803 -17.75 3.57 -3.25
N PRO A 804 -16.82 3.28 -2.33
CA PRO A 804 -16.30 4.30 -1.42
C PRO A 804 -15.48 5.35 -2.19
N ILE A 805 -15.46 6.57 -1.66
CA ILE A 805 -14.75 7.71 -2.21
C ILE A 805 -13.88 8.34 -1.12
N ALA A 806 -12.62 8.64 -1.43
CA ALA A 806 -11.76 9.49 -0.62
C ALA A 806 -11.08 10.54 -1.51
N VAL A 807 -11.19 11.82 -1.15
CA VAL A 807 -10.60 12.92 -1.92
C VAL A 807 -9.87 13.83 -0.96
N ASN A 808 -8.59 14.08 -1.19
CA ASN A 808 -7.78 14.99 -0.39
C ASN A 808 -7.55 16.30 -1.14
N PRO A 809 -8.27 17.38 -0.80
CA PRO A 809 -8.00 18.67 -1.40
C PRO A 809 -6.69 19.23 -0.89
N VAL A 810 -5.73 19.44 -1.78
CA VAL A 810 -4.38 19.93 -1.41
C VAL A 810 -4.24 21.41 -1.70
N SER A 811 -3.34 22.06 -0.97
CA SER A 811 -3.00 23.47 -1.16
C SER A 811 -2.25 23.72 -2.48
N ILE A 812 -1.50 22.73 -2.95
CA ILE A 812 -0.64 22.74 -4.13
C ILE A 812 -0.27 21.29 -4.48
N ALA A 813 -0.35 20.93 -5.76
CA ALA A 813 0.31 19.74 -6.28
C ALA A 813 1.63 20.18 -6.93
N ALA A 814 2.74 19.59 -6.50
CA ALA A 814 4.09 19.94 -6.94
C ALA A 814 4.91 18.66 -7.12
N PRO A 815 5.92 18.65 -8.00
CA PRO A 815 6.85 17.53 -8.10
C PRO A 815 7.68 17.41 -6.82
N ASP A 816 7.96 16.19 -6.37
CA ASP A 816 8.79 15.95 -5.18
C ASP A 816 10.24 16.40 -5.38
N GLU A 817 10.78 16.23 -6.60
CA GLU A 817 12.13 16.66 -6.96
C GLU A 817 12.22 17.18 -8.40
N VAL A 818 13.11 18.15 -8.61
CA VAL A 818 13.63 18.53 -9.92
C VAL A 818 15.16 18.52 -9.94
N GLN A 819 15.76 18.28 -11.10
CA GLN A 819 17.21 18.20 -11.26
C GLN A 819 17.79 19.35 -12.10
N GLY A 820 18.92 19.87 -11.66
CA GLY A 820 19.68 20.96 -12.27
C GLY A 820 21.15 20.59 -12.51
N LYS A 821 21.83 21.31 -13.42
CA LYS A 821 23.26 21.10 -13.70
C LYS A 821 24.05 22.39 -13.77
N GLY A 822 25.35 22.30 -13.45
CA GLY A 822 26.33 23.37 -13.62
C GLY A 822 26.57 24.19 -12.35
N ILE A 823 27.76 24.79 -12.25
CA ILE A 823 28.13 25.68 -11.13
C ILE A 823 27.29 26.97 -11.05
N THR A 824 26.62 27.32 -12.16
CA THR A 824 25.60 28.36 -12.28
C THR A 824 24.54 27.82 -13.22
N GLY A 825 23.28 27.86 -12.81
CA GLY A 825 22.19 27.27 -13.56
C GLY A 825 20.83 27.61 -12.98
N SER A 826 19.79 27.06 -13.61
CA SER A 826 18.42 27.17 -13.16
C SER A 826 17.59 25.99 -13.65
N VAL A 827 16.50 25.70 -12.97
CA VAL A 827 15.49 24.72 -13.38
C VAL A 827 14.10 25.31 -13.17
N ASP A 828 13.20 25.06 -14.12
CA ASP A 828 11.80 25.46 -14.03
C ASP A 828 11.03 24.38 -13.27
N VAL A 829 10.19 24.81 -12.33
CA VAL A 829 9.31 23.95 -11.53
C VAL A 829 7.87 24.37 -11.79
N THR A 830 7.08 23.45 -12.31
CA THR A 830 5.64 23.65 -12.52
C THR A 830 4.86 23.05 -11.37
N VAL A 831 3.98 23.85 -10.79
CA VAL A 831 3.10 23.48 -9.68
C VAL A 831 1.66 23.81 -10.04
N THR A 832 0.70 23.06 -9.51
CA THR A 832 -0.73 23.30 -9.70
C THR A 832 -1.33 23.75 -8.36
N PRO A 833 -1.69 25.03 -8.21
CA PRO A 833 -2.22 25.54 -6.95
C PRO A 833 -3.62 25.03 -6.61
N GLY A 834 -3.81 24.72 -5.34
CA GLY A 834 -5.06 24.36 -4.67
C GLY A 834 -6.04 25.53 -4.46
N THR A 835 -5.51 26.75 -4.48
CA THR A 835 -6.25 27.98 -4.18
C THR A 835 -5.80 29.13 -5.08
N THR A 836 -6.66 30.15 -5.20
CA THR A 836 -6.32 31.40 -5.91
C THR A 836 -5.79 32.43 -4.91
N GLY A 837 -4.61 32.97 -5.15
CA GLY A 837 -3.95 33.95 -4.28
C GLY A 837 -2.42 33.89 -4.38
N PRO A 838 -1.69 34.80 -3.73
CA PRO A 838 -0.24 34.73 -3.71
C PRO A 838 0.25 33.56 -2.84
N ILE A 839 1.11 32.70 -3.38
CA ILE A 839 1.82 31.64 -2.64
C ILE A 839 3.28 32.11 -2.48
N ALA A 840 3.70 32.38 -1.25
CA ALA A 840 5.11 32.72 -0.99
C ALA A 840 5.96 31.45 -1.08
N LEU A 841 7.12 31.58 -1.71
CA LEU A 841 8.10 30.50 -1.83
C LEU A 841 9.25 30.74 -0.85
N ALA A 842 9.72 29.70 -0.17
CA ALA A 842 10.96 29.74 0.58
C ALA A 842 11.99 28.84 -0.11
N ALA A 843 13.11 29.43 -0.55
CA ALA A 843 14.26 28.66 -1.01
C ALA A 843 15.11 28.31 0.22
N GLU A 844 15.40 27.03 0.41
CA GLU A 844 16.14 26.45 1.52
C GLU A 844 17.30 25.63 0.95
N GLY A 845 18.51 25.74 1.52
CA GLY A 845 19.75 25.29 0.85
C GLY A 845 20.23 26.29 -0.21
N LEU A 846 21.12 25.96 -1.14
CA LEU A 846 21.64 24.64 -1.49
C LEU A 846 22.71 24.19 -0.50
N THR A 847 22.57 22.99 0.03
CA THR A 847 23.58 22.35 0.90
C THR A 847 24.48 21.47 0.05
N ALA A 848 25.80 21.65 0.18
CA ALA A 848 26.79 20.77 -0.44
C ALA A 848 26.71 19.36 0.16
N GLY A 849 26.66 18.35 -0.70
CA GLY A 849 26.71 16.95 -0.30
C GLY A 849 28.08 16.58 0.26
N ARG A 850 28.08 15.89 1.40
CA ARG A 850 29.27 15.29 2.00
C ARG A 850 29.39 13.84 1.54
N VAL A 851 30.37 13.57 0.70
CA VAL A 851 30.71 12.19 0.29
C VAL A 851 31.36 11.45 1.46
N TYR A 852 30.90 10.24 1.75
CA TYR A 852 31.52 9.39 2.76
C TYR A 852 32.90 8.92 2.29
N ALA A 853 33.89 9.01 3.19
CA ALA A 853 35.22 8.49 2.92
C ALA A 853 35.21 6.96 2.89
N ASN A 854 35.99 6.37 1.98
CA ASN A 854 36.16 4.92 1.96
C ASN A 854 36.91 4.45 3.22
N PRO A 855 36.35 3.51 4.00
CA PRO A 855 36.98 3.03 5.24
C PRO A 855 38.33 2.35 5.00
N LYS A 856 38.56 1.82 3.79
CA LYS A 856 39.82 1.15 3.40
C LYS A 856 40.84 2.10 2.80
N ASP A 857 40.40 3.21 2.19
CA ASP A 857 41.25 4.23 1.60
C ASP A 857 40.55 5.60 1.58
N ALA A 858 40.79 6.42 2.59
CA ALA A 858 40.18 7.74 2.70
C ALA A 858 40.55 8.72 1.54
N SER A 859 41.50 8.37 0.67
CA SER A 859 41.84 9.16 -0.53
C SER A 859 41.08 8.72 -1.80
N SER A 860 40.30 7.64 -1.70
CA SER A 860 39.46 7.11 -2.75
C SER A 860 38.34 8.09 -3.13
N PRO A 861 38.04 8.27 -4.44
CA PRO A 861 36.90 9.07 -4.88
C PRO A 861 35.55 8.35 -4.69
N ILE A 862 35.56 7.02 -4.52
CA ILE A 862 34.37 6.22 -4.20
C ILE A 862 34.28 6.00 -2.69
N SER A 863 33.08 5.83 -2.16
CA SER A 863 32.82 5.56 -0.73
C SER A 863 33.01 4.09 -0.36
N GLY A 864 32.84 3.16 -1.30
CA GLY A 864 32.99 1.74 -1.03
C GLY A 864 33.09 0.87 -2.27
N THR A 865 33.50 -0.38 -2.06
CA THR A 865 33.54 -1.42 -3.09
C THR A 865 33.38 -2.79 -2.44
N GLY A 866 32.59 -3.67 -3.05
CA GLY A 866 32.34 -5.01 -2.52
C GLY A 866 31.77 -5.98 -3.56
N PRO A 867 31.88 -7.30 -3.33
CA PRO A 867 31.20 -8.30 -4.14
C PRO A 867 29.69 -8.28 -3.89
N ALA A 868 28.92 -8.98 -4.73
CA ALA A 868 27.50 -9.24 -4.45
C ALA A 868 27.32 -9.88 -3.07
N LYS A 869 26.21 -9.53 -2.41
CA LYS A 869 25.82 -9.83 -1.03
C LYS A 869 26.73 -9.26 0.05
N ALA A 870 27.59 -8.29 -0.27
CA ALA A 870 28.39 -7.62 0.75
C ALA A 870 27.59 -6.50 1.41
N GLU A 871 27.69 -6.40 2.73
CA GLU A 871 27.18 -5.27 3.50
C GLU A 871 28.32 -4.40 4.01
N LEU A 872 28.15 -3.09 3.91
CA LEU A 872 29.11 -2.10 4.38
C LEU A 872 28.41 -1.07 5.25
N GLN A 873 28.96 -0.79 6.43
CA GLN A 873 28.39 0.15 7.40
C GLN A 873 29.23 1.41 7.55
N TYR A 874 28.54 2.54 7.71
CA TYR A 874 29.13 3.87 7.84
C TYR A 874 28.43 4.61 8.98
N ALA A 875 29.16 4.89 10.06
CA ALA A 875 28.65 5.74 11.13
C ALA A 875 28.57 7.20 10.66
N THR A 876 27.53 7.91 11.07
CA THR A 876 27.34 9.34 10.84
C THR A 876 26.62 9.99 12.01
N THR A 877 26.62 11.32 12.03
CA THR A 877 25.87 12.11 13.01
C THR A 877 25.03 13.14 12.25
N VAL A 878 23.76 13.25 12.61
CA VAL A 878 22.86 14.28 12.09
C VAL A 878 22.87 15.48 13.05
N PRO A 879 23.21 16.70 12.58
CA PRO A 879 23.21 17.88 13.43
C PRO A 879 21.80 18.30 13.87
N ALA A 880 21.71 19.07 14.96
CA ALA A 880 20.43 19.61 15.39
C ALA A 880 19.91 20.71 14.46
N GLY A 881 18.58 20.73 14.27
CA GLY A 881 17.87 21.79 13.54
C GLY A 881 17.96 21.69 12.01
N GLN A 882 18.25 20.51 11.47
CA GLN A 882 18.13 20.27 10.04
C GLN A 882 16.66 20.21 9.63
N LEU A 883 16.37 20.72 8.44
CA LEU A 883 15.05 20.62 7.82
C LEU A 883 14.81 19.21 7.30
N ALA A 884 15.84 18.60 6.72
CA ALA A 884 15.87 17.22 6.28
C ALA A 884 17.31 16.71 6.25
N THR A 885 17.50 15.39 6.37
CA THR A 885 18.76 14.72 6.04
C THR A 885 18.52 13.72 4.92
N ARG A 886 19.27 13.84 3.83
CA ARG A 886 19.19 12.91 2.70
C ARG A 886 20.50 12.16 2.53
N ILE A 887 20.42 10.86 2.27
CA ILE A 887 21.56 10.01 1.95
C ILE A 887 21.30 9.38 0.60
N ASP A 888 22.10 9.77 -0.40
CA ASP A 888 22.10 9.20 -1.74
C ASP A 888 23.19 8.12 -1.82
N LEU A 889 22.84 6.97 -2.38
CA LEU A 889 23.74 5.90 -2.80
C LEU A 889 23.76 5.86 -4.33
N ASP A 890 24.96 5.94 -4.91
CA ASP A 890 25.18 6.00 -6.36
C ASP A 890 26.19 4.91 -6.75
N SER A 891 25.75 3.98 -7.59
CA SER A 891 26.57 2.87 -8.09
C SER A 891 27.35 3.28 -9.33
N ALA A 892 28.59 2.82 -9.45
CA ALA A 892 29.40 3.07 -10.66
C ALA A 892 28.90 2.31 -11.92
N ASP A 893 27.98 1.35 -11.78
CA ASP A 893 27.36 0.61 -12.88
C ASP A 893 25.86 0.45 -12.60
N ASP A 894 25.04 1.09 -13.42
CA ASP A 894 23.57 1.15 -13.33
C ASP A 894 22.88 -0.23 -13.53
N LYS A 895 23.64 -1.31 -13.74
CA LYS A 895 23.13 -2.70 -13.79
C LYS A 895 23.36 -3.47 -12.50
N ALA A 896 24.01 -2.86 -11.52
CA ALA A 896 24.08 -3.41 -10.18
C ALA A 896 22.75 -3.20 -9.46
N ASP A 897 22.60 -3.86 -8.33
CA ASP A 897 21.44 -3.75 -7.44
C ASP A 897 22.01 -3.54 -6.04
N LEU A 898 21.80 -2.34 -5.49
CA LEU A 898 22.32 -1.95 -4.19
C LEU A 898 21.16 -1.44 -3.34
N ASP A 899 21.09 -1.85 -2.08
CA ASP A 899 20.13 -1.34 -1.11
C ASP A 899 20.80 -0.39 -0.12
N LEU A 900 20.01 0.54 0.40
CA LEU A 900 20.39 1.53 1.39
C LEU A 900 19.48 1.45 2.61
N SER A 901 20.06 1.21 3.78
CA SER A 901 19.40 1.30 5.07
C SER A 901 20.07 2.34 5.95
N VAL A 902 19.30 3.07 6.75
CA VAL A 902 19.77 4.10 7.67
C VAL A 902 19.10 3.88 9.01
N PHE A 903 19.88 3.73 10.07
CA PHE A 903 19.36 3.49 11.41
C PHE A 903 19.72 4.67 12.33
N ARG A 904 18.74 5.17 13.09
CA ARG A 904 19.00 6.07 14.23
C ARG A 904 19.43 5.23 15.43
N LEU A 905 20.46 5.70 16.13
CA LEU A 905 21.03 4.99 17.28
C LEU A 905 20.71 5.73 18.58
N GLU A 906 20.31 4.99 19.61
CA GLU A 906 20.33 5.43 21.00
C GLU A 906 21.21 4.48 21.82
N ASP A 907 22.18 5.04 22.55
CA ASP A 907 23.19 4.28 23.32
C ASP A 907 23.94 3.20 22.50
N GLY A 908 24.01 3.37 21.17
CA GLY A 908 24.69 2.47 20.24
C GLY A 908 23.81 1.37 19.65
N GLU A 909 22.54 1.29 20.04
CA GLU A 909 21.57 0.33 19.52
C GLU A 909 20.62 1.01 18.52
N PRO A 910 20.25 0.35 17.40
CA PRO A 910 19.23 0.86 16.49
C PRO A 910 17.87 1.01 17.20
N VAL A 911 17.28 2.19 17.11
CA VAL A 911 15.93 2.48 17.65
C VAL A 911 14.93 2.88 16.57
N GLU A 912 15.40 3.19 15.37
CA GLU A 912 14.58 3.58 14.23
C GLU A 912 15.33 3.27 12.94
N GLN A 913 14.60 2.88 11.88
CA GLN A 913 15.17 2.45 10.60
C GLN A 913 14.44 3.11 9.43
N PHE A 914 15.22 3.49 8.42
CA PHE A 914 14.77 4.07 7.15
C PHE A 914 15.45 3.32 6.01
N ASP A 915 14.69 2.82 5.04
CA ASP A 915 15.23 1.96 3.98
C ASP A 915 14.82 2.44 2.59
N SER A 916 15.69 2.16 1.62
CA SER A 916 15.48 2.28 0.18
C SER A 916 16.16 1.05 -0.45
N ALA A 917 15.36 0.05 -0.82
CA ALA A 917 15.80 -1.27 -1.26
C ALA A 917 14.99 -1.70 -2.48
N THR A 918 15.28 -1.07 -3.62
CA THR A 918 14.63 -1.32 -4.91
C THR A 918 15.58 -2.12 -5.81
N GLU A 919 15.13 -2.59 -6.98
CA GLU A 919 16.03 -3.24 -7.96
C GLU A 919 16.98 -2.24 -8.67
N SER A 920 17.15 -1.04 -8.09
CA SER A 920 17.96 0.04 -8.64
C SER A 920 19.42 -0.11 -8.23
N ALA A 921 20.32 0.40 -9.07
CA ALA A 921 21.72 0.53 -8.70
C ALA A 921 21.95 1.71 -7.72
N ASP A 922 21.01 2.66 -7.71
CA ASP A 922 21.06 3.90 -6.95
C ASP A 922 19.87 3.99 -6.00
N GLU A 923 20.11 4.42 -4.77
CA GLU A 923 19.10 4.48 -3.71
C GLU A 923 19.15 5.81 -2.97
N SER A 924 18.04 6.18 -2.32
CA SER A 924 17.98 7.43 -1.58
C SER A 924 17.05 7.34 -0.39
N VAL A 925 17.57 7.69 0.79
CA VAL A 925 16.77 7.84 2.01
C VAL A 925 16.72 9.32 2.39
N THR A 926 15.51 9.88 2.53
CA THR A 926 15.28 11.23 3.07
C THR A 926 14.56 11.14 4.41
N ILE A 927 15.15 11.72 5.45
CA ILE A 927 14.58 11.82 6.80
C ILE A 927 14.15 13.27 7.00
N GLU A 928 12.85 13.52 6.98
CA GLU A 928 12.27 14.85 7.26
C GLU A 928 12.35 15.18 8.74
N THR A 929 12.70 16.42 9.09
CA THR A 929 12.84 16.90 10.48
C THR A 929 13.62 15.92 11.40
N PRO A 930 14.82 15.49 11.00
CA PRO A 930 15.52 14.39 11.68
C PRO A 930 15.90 14.77 13.11
N GLU A 931 15.79 13.81 14.02
CA GLU A 931 16.33 13.99 15.37
C GLU A 931 17.85 14.09 15.32
N ALA A 932 18.40 15.02 16.11
CA ALA A 932 19.84 15.17 16.25
C ALA A 932 20.41 13.96 16.99
N GLY A 933 21.41 13.29 16.42
CA GLY A 933 21.95 12.08 17.04
C GLY A 933 22.89 11.32 16.14
N ASP A 934 23.29 10.15 16.61
CA ASP A 934 24.14 9.22 15.88
C ASP A 934 23.28 8.28 15.03
N TYR A 935 23.75 8.01 13.82
CA TYR A 935 23.10 7.15 12.85
C TYR A 935 24.13 6.19 12.26
N VAL A 936 23.66 5.07 11.72
CA VAL A 936 24.48 4.18 10.89
C VAL A 936 23.81 3.98 9.54
N VAL A 937 24.58 4.16 8.47
CA VAL A 937 24.19 3.89 7.09
C VAL A 937 24.74 2.53 6.70
N VAL A 938 23.89 1.66 6.16
CA VAL A 938 24.23 0.32 5.71
C VAL A 938 23.94 0.25 4.20
N VAL A 939 24.95 -0.17 3.44
CA VAL A 939 24.84 -0.45 2.01
C VAL A 939 24.90 -1.95 1.81
N SER A 940 23.85 -2.53 1.25
CA SER A 940 23.80 -3.93 0.81
C SER A 940 24.06 -3.97 -0.70
N ILE A 941 25.09 -4.67 -1.16
CA ILE A 941 25.32 -4.88 -2.59
C ILE A 941 24.55 -6.13 -3.00
N PHE A 942 23.24 -6.04 -3.22
CA PHE A 942 22.39 -7.19 -3.50
C PHE A 942 22.89 -8.02 -4.70
N SER A 943 23.16 -7.35 -5.83
CA SER A 943 23.71 -7.99 -7.02
C SER A 943 24.68 -7.10 -7.79
N ILE A 944 25.51 -7.73 -8.63
CA ILE A 944 26.50 -7.03 -9.47
C ILE A 944 26.40 -7.53 -10.92
N PRO A 945 26.82 -6.72 -11.90
CA PRO A 945 26.72 -7.07 -13.32
C PRO A 945 27.43 -8.39 -13.66
N ALA A 946 26.85 -9.15 -14.59
CA ALA A 946 27.41 -10.44 -14.99
C ALA A 946 28.87 -10.34 -15.47
N GLY A 947 29.77 -11.04 -14.77
CA GLY A 947 31.21 -11.03 -15.05
C GLY A 947 32.02 -10.00 -14.25
N ALA A 948 31.37 -9.14 -13.47
CA ALA A 948 32.01 -8.31 -12.45
C ALA A 948 32.36 -9.16 -11.20
N THR A 949 33.39 -8.74 -10.47
CA THR A 949 33.77 -9.36 -9.18
C THR A 949 33.44 -8.48 -7.98
N THR A 950 33.32 -7.18 -8.20
CA THR A 950 32.99 -6.16 -7.22
C THR A 950 32.19 -5.04 -7.89
N GLN A 951 31.44 -4.30 -7.11
CA GLN A 951 30.75 -3.07 -7.51
C GLN A 951 31.28 -1.91 -6.67
N ASP A 952 31.63 -0.81 -7.35
CA ASP A 952 32.06 0.43 -6.72
C ASP A 952 30.85 1.35 -6.53
N PHE A 953 30.81 2.10 -5.44
CA PHE A 953 29.70 3.00 -5.14
C PHE A 953 30.13 4.22 -4.31
N THR A 954 29.31 5.27 -4.34
CA THR A 954 29.50 6.52 -3.61
C THR A 954 28.27 6.78 -2.74
N ILE A 955 28.49 7.23 -1.50
CA ILE A 955 27.43 7.66 -0.59
C ILE A 955 27.58 9.16 -0.37
N THR A 956 26.52 9.92 -0.58
CA THR A 956 26.50 11.37 -0.37
C THR A 956 25.42 11.75 0.64
N GLN A 957 25.80 12.37 1.75
CA GLN A 957 24.85 12.90 2.74
C GLN A 957 24.65 14.40 2.56
N PHE A 958 23.40 14.84 2.60
CA PHE A 958 22.97 16.23 2.60
C PHE A 958 22.24 16.53 3.91
N ASP A 959 22.80 17.45 4.71
CA ASP A 959 22.17 17.95 5.94
C ASP A 959 21.51 19.30 5.63
N LEU A 960 20.28 19.26 5.13
CA LEU A 960 19.61 20.43 4.58
C LEU A 960 19.22 21.44 5.68
N SER A 961 19.65 22.68 5.51
CA SER A 961 19.31 23.80 6.40
C SER A 961 18.54 24.91 5.68
N GLU A 962 17.94 25.83 6.46
CA GLU A 962 17.28 27.03 5.92
C GLU A 962 18.24 28.00 5.19
N SER A 963 19.56 27.83 5.34
CA SER A 963 20.54 28.78 4.80
C SER A 963 20.64 28.71 3.27
N THR A 964 20.64 29.88 2.63
CA THR A 964 20.85 30.08 1.18
C THR A 964 22.18 30.73 0.83
N ASP A 965 23.07 30.87 1.81
CA ASP A 965 24.37 31.52 1.65
C ASP A 965 25.25 30.78 0.63
N GLU A 966 25.13 29.46 0.55
CA GLU A 966 25.82 28.64 -0.43
C GLU A 966 25.01 28.55 -1.73
N GLY A 967 25.65 28.86 -2.86
CA GLY A 967 25.03 28.78 -4.18
C GLY A 967 24.08 29.92 -4.56
N ALA A 968 23.89 30.93 -3.71
CA ALA A 968 22.97 32.05 -3.95
C ALA A 968 21.59 31.57 -4.45
N PHE A 969 21.06 30.53 -3.79
CA PHE A 969 19.87 29.83 -4.23
C PHE A 969 18.64 30.71 -4.10
N THR A 970 17.90 30.87 -5.20
CA THR A 970 16.75 31.78 -5.28
C THR A 970 15.65 31.20 -6.15
N VAL A 971 14.42 31.69 -5.94
CA VAL A 971 13.23 31.31 -6.71
C VAL A 971 12.52 32.55 -7.23
N SER A 972 12.04 32.49 -8.47
CA SER A 972 11.34 33.61 -9.12
C SER A 972 10.27 33.14 -10.12
N PRO A 973 9.09 33.76 -10.19
CA PRO A 973 8.61 34.85 -9.32
C PRO A 973 8.32 34.36 -7.89
N ASN A 974 8.41 35.28 -6.91
CA ASN A 974 8.05 35.03 -5.51
C ASN A 974 7.44 36.30 -4.91
N PRO A 975 6.15 36.30 -4.47
CA PRO A 975 5.24 35.15 -4.46
C PRO A 975 4.82 34.70 -5.87
N LEU A 976 4.34 33.47 -5.98
CA LEU A 976 3.61 32.96 -7.13
C LEU A 976 2.19 33.52 -7.11
N ASP A 977 1.79 34.21 -8.18
CA ASP A 977 0.40 34.67 -8.37
C ASP A 977 -0.47 33.48 -8.82
N ALA A 978 -0.80 32.60 -7.88
CA ALA A 978 -1.50 31.36 -8.15
C ALA A 978 -2.98 31.57 -8.50
N VAL A 979 -3.44 30.78 -9.46
CA VAL A 979 -4.85 30.59 -9.78
C VAL A 979 -5.18 29.13 -9.57
N GLN A 980 -6.25 28.85 -8.83
CA GLN A 980 -6.67 27.49 -8.51
C GLN A 980 -6.78 26.62 -9.76
N SER A 981 -6.24 25.39 -9.70
CA SER A 981 -6.21 24.41 -10.79
C SER A 981 -5.52 24.85 -12.09
N GLN A 982 -4.80 25.99 -12.10
CA GLN A 982 -4.01 26.39 -13.26
C GLN A 982 -2.53 26.18 -12.98
N PRO A 983 -1.85 25.30 -13.75
CA PRO A 983 -0.41 25.13 -13.62
C PRO A 983 0.32 26.47 -13.76
N ILE A 984 1.23 26.74 -12.83
CA ILE A 984 2.09 27.92 -12.81
C ILE A 984 3.54 27.47 -12.60
N THR A 985 4.48 28.17 -13.23
CA THR A 985 5.90 27.84 -13.16
C THR A 985 6.69 28.91 -12.42
N TYR A 986 7.57 28.50 -11.51
CA TYR A 986 8.67 29.32 -11.02
C TYR A 986 10.01 28.73 -11.45
N THR A 987 11.05 29.56 -11.46
CA THR A 987 12.41 29.15 -11.77
C THR A 987 13.25 29.15 -10.50
N ALA A 988 13.81 28.00 -10.13
CA ALA A 988 14.83 27.87 -9.10
C ALA A 988 16.21 28.09 -9.73
N SER A 989 17.02 29.00 -9.18
CA SER A 989 18.30 29.45 -9.75
C SER A 989 19.42 29.44 -8.73
N TRP A 990 20.64 29.12 -9.17
CA TRP A 990 21.84 29.09 -8.34
C TRP A 990 23.08 29.59 -9.10
N SER A 991 24.11 29.98 -8.36
CA SER A 991 25.40 30.39 -8.90
C SER A 991 26.53 30.24 -7.89
N GLY A 992 27.75 30.03 -8.38
CA GLY A 992 28.95 30.00 -7.54
C GLY A 992 29.12 28.71 -6.73
N LEU A 993 28.48 27.62 -7.16
CA LEU A 993 28.67 26.31 -6.54
C LEU A 993 30.10 25.79 -6.75
N ALA A 994 30.59 24.98 -5.81
CA ALA A 994 31.85 24.27 -5.99
C ALA A 994 31.70 23.25 -7.14
N PRO A 995 32.68 23.14 -8.06
CA PRO A 995 32.64 22.15 -9.13
C PRO A 995 32.76 20.72 -8.58
N GLU A 996 32.31 19.74 -9.35
CA GLU A 996 32.38 18.31 -9.02
C GLU A 996 31.74 17.99 -7.65
N THR A 997 30.66 18.70 -7.31
CA THR A 997 29.95 18.58 -6.03
C THR A 997 28.46 18.48 -6.30
N ALA A 998 27.80 17.54 -5.63
CA ALA A 998 26.35 17.43 -5.62
C ALA A 998 25.77 18.38 -4.57
N TYR A 999 24.63 18.97 -4.87
CA TYR A 999 23.94 19.93 -4.00
C TYR A 999 22.47 19.56 -3.89
N LEU A 1000 21.90 19.78 -2.71
CA LEU A 1000 20.48 19.59 -2.46
C LEU A 1000 19.88 20.87 -1.87
N GLY A 1001 18.76 21.31 -2.42
CA GLY A 1001 17.94 22.38 -1.88
C GLY A 1001 16.50 21.94 -1.81
N ARG A 1002 15.67 22.77 -1.19
CA ARG A 1002 14.22 22.57 -1.09
C ARG A 1002 13.53 23.90 -1.33
N VAL A 1003 12.38 23.83 -2.00
CA VAL A 1003 11.49 24.97 -2.17
C VAL A 1003 10.20 24.66 -1.42
N ALA A 1004 10.00 25.33 -0.29
CA ALA A 1004 8.79 25.18 0.51
C ALA A 1004 7.70 26.17 0.04
N TYR A 1005 6.44 25.70 0.04
CA TYR A 1005 5.28 26.48 -0.36
C TYR A 1005 4.55 27.00 0.88
N SER A 1006 4.31 28.31 0.96
CA SER A 1006 3.66 28.87 2.15
C SER A 1006 2.24 28.34 2.35
N GLY A 1007 1.93 27.89 3.56
CA GLY A 1007 0.59 27.44 3.94
C GLY A 1007 0.34 25.95 3.75
N THR A 1008 1.38 25.15 3.55
CA THR A 1008 1.32 23.69 3.44
C THR A 1008 2.66 23.07 3.81
N GLU A 1009 2.68 21.75 4.00
CA GLU A 1009 3.89 20.95 4.23
C GLU A 1009 4.53 20.48 2.91
N SER A 1010 3.82 20.57 1.78
CA SER A 1010 4.37 20.25 0.47
C SER A 1010 5.60 21.10 0.14
N SER A 1011 6.59 20.47 -0.50
CA SER A 1011 7.80 21.14 -0.98
C SER A 1011 8.35 20.44 -2.22
N THR A 1012 9.28 21.07 -2.93
CA THR A 1012 10.01 20.44 -4.04
C THR A 1012 11.50 20.47 -3.76
N TYR A 1013 12.15 19.31 -3.75
CA TYR A 1013 13.60 19.19 -3.71
C TYR A 1013 14.22 19.62 -5.03
N VAL A 1014 15.38 20.28 -4.94
CA VAL A 1014 16.16 20.72 -6.10
C VAL A 1014 17.55 20.11 -5.98
N ARG A 1015 17.80 19.05 -6.76
CA ARG A 1015 19.09 18.37 -6.81
C ARG A 1015 19.94 18.99 -7.91
N VAL A 1016 21.16 19.43 -7.59
CA VAL A 1016 22.06 20.10 -8.54
C VAL A 1016 23.39 19.38 -8.62
N GLU A 1017 23.74 18.93 -9.82
CA GLU A 1017 25.09 18.43 -10.12
C GLU A 1017 25.92 19.55 -10.74
N SER A 1018 26.88 20.08 -9.99
CA SER A 1018 27.63 21.25 -10.43
C SER A 1018 28.57 20.96 -11.61
N GLY A 1019 28.99 19.70 -11.77
CA GLY A 1019 29.86 19.23 -12.84
C GLY A 1019 31.25 19.90 -12.84
N ALA A 1020 32.08 19.56 -13.83
CA ALA A 1020 33.40 20.17 -13.99
C ALA A 1020 33.29 21.63 -14.49
N ILE A 1021 34.27 22.47 -14.14
CA ILE A 1021 34.37 23.84 -14.69
C ILE A 1021 34.51 23.74 -16.22
N PRO A 1022 33.58 24.31 -17.02
CA PRO A 1022 33.68 24.24 -18.46
C PRO A 1022 34.90 25.04 -18.96
N ALA A 1023 35.63 24.46 -19.92
CA ALA A 1023 36.72 25.16 -20.59
C ALA A 1023 36.15 26.37 -21.38
N PRO A 1024 36.87 27.50 -21.46
CA PRO A 1024 36.44 28.64 -22.28
C PRO A 1024 36.13 28.21 -23.72
N ALA A 1025 35.02 28.66 -24.28
CA ALA A 1025 34.64 28.42 -25.66
C ALA A 1025 34.78 29.71 -26.50
N ALA A 1026 35.35 29.59 -27.69
CA ALA A 1026 35.46 30.73 -28.59
C ALA A 1026 34.12 31.01 -29.26
N THR A 1027 33.55 32.19 -29.01
CA THR A 1027 32.33 32.70 -29.65
C THR A 1027 32.62 33.26 -31.05
N ALA A 1028 33.87 33.65 -31.32
CA ALA A 1028 34.37 33.92 -32.67
C ALA A 1028 35.83 33.46 -32.80
N PRO A 1029 36.21 32.84 -33.93
CA PRO A 1029 37.54 32.24 -34.08
C PRO A 1029 38.66 33.30 -34.18
N PRO A 1030 39.90 32.92 -33.84
CA PRO A 1030 41.11 33.71 -34.12
C PRO A 1030 41.23 34.09 -35.60
N VAL A 1031 41.72 35.30 -35.88
CA VAL A 1031 41.90 35.79 -37.26
C VAL A 1031 43.38 36.09 -37.53
N ILE A 1032 43.89 35.59 -38.66
CA ILE A 1032 45.24 35.93 -39.15
C ILE A 1032 45.17 37.17 -40.04
N THR A 1033 46.01 38.16 -39.74
CA THR A 1033 46.17 39.40 -40.51
C THR A 1033 47.62 39.60 -40.93
N GLY A 1034 47.86 40.40 -41.98
CA GLY A 1034 49.18 40.63 -42.58
C GLY A 1034 49.30 40.10 -44.01
N THR A 1035 50.44 40.34 -44.67
CA THR A 1035 50.66 39.89 -46.05
C THR A 1035 51.28 38.48 -46.05
N PRO A 1036 50.61 37.44 -46.57
CA PRO A 1036 51.07 36.05 -46.48
C PRO A 1036 52.13 35.73 -47.54
N THR A 1037 53.32 36.29 -47.34
CA THR A 1037 54.49 36.08 -48.21
C THR A 1037 55.74 35.90 -47.37
N ALA A 1038 56.70 35.13 -47.87
CA ALA A 1038 57.96 34.87 -47.15
C ALA A 1038 58.68 36.19 -46.78
N GLY A 1039 59.13 36.27 -45.52
CA GLY A 1039 59.82 37.42 -44.96
C GLY A 1039 58.92 38.47 -44.31
N GLN A 1040 57.60 38.44 -44.55
CA GLN A 1040 56.62 39.30 -43.89
C GLN A 1040 56.17 38.71 -42.55
N THR A 1041 55.55 39.54 -41.71
CA THR A 1041 55.00 39.12 -40.41
C THR A 1041 53.49 38.98 -40.50
N LEU A 1042 52.97 37.85 -40.04
CA LEU A 1042 51.55 37.61 -39.78
C LEU A 1042 51.25 37.86 -38.30
N THR A 1043 50.04 38.33 -38.01
CA THR A 1043 49.56 38.61 -36.66
C THR A 1043 48.23 37.91 -36.43
N ALA A 1044 48.11 37.18 -35.32
CA ALA A 1044 46.90 36.50 -34.88
C ALA A 1044 46.13 37.37 -33.87
N SER A 1045 44.83 37.55 -34.08
CA SER A 1045 43.94 37.96 -32.99
C SER A 1045 43.59 36.74 -32.11
N PRO A 1046 43.33 36.93 -30.81
CA PRO A 1046 42.93 35.83 -29.93
C PRO A 1046 41.51 35.27 -30.18
N GLY A 1047 40.68 35.94 -30.97
CA GLY A 1047 39.23 35.66 -31.09
C GLY A 1047 38.41 36.34 -29.99
N THR A 1048 37.12 36.02 -29.93
CA THR A 1048 36.24 36.37 -28.79
C THR A 1048 35.81 35.09 -28.09
N TRP A 1049 35.65 35.16 -26.76
CA TRP A 1049 35.40 34.01 -25.89
C TRP A 1049 34.21 34.30 -24.99
N ASP A 1050 33.58 33.25 -24.48
CA ASP A 1050 32.43 33.28 -23.57
C ASP A 1050 32.78 33.65 -22.11
N GLN A 1051 34.07 33.68 -21.77
CA GLN A 1051 34.58 34.01 -20.43
C GLN A 1051 35.49 35.24 -20.45
N GLU A 1052 35.47 36.03 -19.37
CA GLU A 1052 36.32 37.20 -19.18
C GLU A 1052 37.64 36.87 -18.43
N GLY A 1053 38.62 37.77 -18.46
CA GLY A 1053 39.88 37.62 -17.69
C GLY A 1053 40.86 36.56 -18.21
N LEU A 1054 40.64 36.01 -19.41
CA LEU A 1054 41.43 34.93 -19.99
C LEU A 1054 42.86 35.36 -20.39
N LYS A 1055 43.83 34.45 -20.22
CA LYS A 1055 45.19 34.58 -20.75
C LYS A 1055 45.36 33.75 -22.01
N PHE A 1056 45.88 34.36 -23.08
CA PHE A 1056 46.02 33.70 -24.37
C PHE A 1056 47.47 33.25 -24.66
N SER A 1057 47.60 32.07 -25.24
CA SER A 1057 48.84 31.56 -25.84
C SER A 1057 48.59 31.08 -27.26
N TYR A 1058 49.64 31.00 -28.08
CA TYR A 1058 49.53 30.78 -29.52
C TYR A 1058 50.43 29.62 -29.95
N GLN A 1059 50.02 28.89 -30.97
CA GLN A 1059 50.89 27.94 -31.69
C GLN A 1059 50.56 28.01 -33.18
N TRP A 1060 51.55 28.34 -34.01
CA TRP A 1060 51.39 28.39 -35.46
C TRP A 1060 51.63 27.02 -36.11
N TYR A 1061 50.89 26.73 -37.17
CA TYR A 1061 50.94 25.48 -37.91
C TYR A 1061 51.15 25.74 -39.40
N ALA A 1062 51.80 24.81 -40.09
CA ALA A 1062 51.89 24.78 -41.55
C ALA A 1062 51.42 23.42 -42.06
N ASP A 1063 50.38 23.41 -42.90
CA ASP A 1063 49.69 22.20 -43.38
C ASP A 1063 49.33 21.24 -42.23
N GLY A 1064 48.82 21.78 -41.12
CA GLY A 1064 48.45 21.01 -39.93
C GLY A 1064 49.61 20.56 -39.04
N LYS A 1065 50.88 20.87 -39.39
CA LYS A 1065 52.05 20.54 -38.55
C LYS A 1065 52.56 21.75 -37.76
N ALA A 1066 52.74 21.58 -36.46
CA ALA A 1066 53.22 22.65 -35.57
C ALA A 1066 54.60 23.17 -36.01
N LEU A 1067 54.71 24.49 -36.11
CA LEU A 1067 55.97 25.19 -36.36
C LEU A 1067 56.71 25.36 -35.03
N ALA A 1068 57.80 24.59 -34.87
CA ALA A 1068 58.58 24.56 -33.65
C ALA A 1068 59.02 25.97 -33.21
N GLY A 1069 58.73 26.32 -31.95
CA GLY A 1069 59.09 27.59 -31.33
C GLY A 1069 58.28 28.81 -31.79
N GLN A 1070 57.29 28.64 -32.69
CA GLN A 1070 56.43 29.73 -33.14
C GLN A 1070 55.18 29.83 -32.27
N THR A 1071 55.34 30.41 -31.08
CA THR A 1071 54.29 30.46 -30.03
C THR A 1071 53.83 31.87 -29.65
N ARG A 1072 54.25 32.88 -30.41
CA ARG A 1072 53.85 34.28 -30.20
C ARG A 1072 52.60 34.61 -31.01
N ALA A 1073 51.90 35.68 -30.62
CA ALA A 1073 50.80 36.24 -31.41
C ALA A 1073 51.21 36.70 -32.82
N THR A 1074 52.51 36.85 -33.07
CA THR A 1074 53.07 37.18 -34.38
C THR A 1074 54.00 36.08 -34.88
N TYR A 1075 53.98 35.85 -36.20
CA TYR A 1075 54.83 34.89 -36.88
C TYR A 1075 55.51 35.53 -38.10
N LYS A 1076 56.85 35.53 -38.11
CA LYS A 1076 57.61 35.95 -39.28
C LYS A 1076 57.71 34.78 -40.26
N VAL A 1077 57.06 34.92 -41.42
CA VAL A 1077 56.90 33.85 -42.41
C VAL A 1077 58.25 33.40 -42.94
N SER A 1078 58.64 32.16 -42.64
CA SER A 1078 59.85 31.54 -43.18
C SER A 1078 59.68 31.21 -44.66
N PRO A 1079 60.73 31.36 -45.49
CA PRO A 1079 60.73 30.83 -46.86
C PRO A 1079 60.44 29.32 -46.93
N SER A 1080 60.77 28.56 -45.87
CA SER A 1080 60.55 27.11 -45.81
C SER A 1080 59.08 26.67 -45.73
N VAL A 1081 58.16 27.60 -45.46
CA VAL A 1081 56.71 27.34 -45.44
C VAL A 1081 55.98 27.94 -46.63
N ALA A 1082 56.71 28.39 -47.65
CA ALA A 1082 56.09 28.94 -48.84
C ALA A 1082 55.30 27.87 -49.62
N GLY A 1083 54.12 28.24 -50.11
CA GLY A 1083 53.14 27.33 -50.71
C GLY A 1083 52.29 26.54 -49.71
N LYS A 1084 52.55 26.66 -48.40
CA LYS A 1084 51.79 25.96 -47.35
C LYS A 1084 50.64 26.79 -46.80
N SER A 1085 49.63 26.11 -46.29
CA SER A 1085 48.53 26.68 -45.51
C SER A 1085 48.99 26.96 -44.08
N ILE A 1086 48.80 28.18 -43.60
CA ILE A 1086 49.15 28.59 -42.24
C ILE A 1086 47.88 28.79 -41.42
N THR A 1087 47.82 28.12 -40.28
CA THR A 1087 46.80 28.34 -39.24
C THR A 1087 47.48 28.67 -37.91
N VAL A 1088 46.72 29.25 -36.98
CA VAL A 1088 47.16 29.45 -35.60
C VAL A 1088 46.11 28.87 -34.66
N VAL A 1089 46.55 28.10 -33.68
CA VAL A 1089 45.73 27.68 -32.54
C VAL A 1089 45.97 28.67 -31.42
N VAL A 1090 44.90 29.27 -30.91
CA VAL A 1090 44.89 30.10 -29.71
C VAL A 1090 44.35 29.27 -28.56
N THR A 1091 45.12 29.19 -27.48
CA THR A 1091 44.69 28.56 -26.23
C THR A 1091 44.35 29.65 -25.22
N ALA A 1092 43.12 29.67 -24.75
CA ALA A 1092 42.62 30.57 -23.72
C ALA A 1092 42.65 29.87 -22.36
N LYS A 1093 43.37 30.45 -21.41
CA LYS A 1093 43.53 29.91 -20.06
C LYS A 1093 42.81 30.81 -19.03
N PRO A 1094 41.79 30.28 -18.33
CA PRO A 1094 41.16 30.99 -17.22
C PRO A 1094 42.06 30.99 -15.98
N ALA A 1095 41.66 31.71 -14.93
CA ALA A 1095 42.39 31.74 -13.65
C ALA A 1095 42.38 30.36 -12.95
N THR A 1096 41.25 29.68 -13.02
CA THR A 1096 40.96 28.33 -12.48
C THR A 1096 40.21 27.53 -13.55
N GLY A 1097 40.43 26.21 -13.61
CA GLY A 1097 39.79 25.32 -14.60
C GLY A 1097 40.62 25.04 -15.89
N PRO A 1098 40.08 24.22 -16.79
CA PRO A 1098 40.75 23.78 -18.02
C PRO A 1098 40.88 24.89 -19.06
N SER A 1099 41.86 24.77 -19.96
CA SER A 1099 42.08 25.74 -21.04
C SER A 1099 41.26 25.40 -22.29
N GLY A 1100 40.66 26.40 -22.91
CA GLY A 1100 39.96 26.27 -24.19
C GLY A 1100 40.90 26.48 -25.38
N THR A 1101 40.58 25.93 -26.55
CA THR A 1101 41.36 26.16 -27.78
C THR A 1101 40.48 26.49 -28.98
N ALA A 1102 40.93 27.42 -29.82
CA ALA A 1102 40.29 27.75 -31.08
C ALA A 1102 41.33 27.90 -32.21
N THR A 1103 40.97 27.48 -33.42
CA THR A 1103 41.87 27.54 -34.58
C THR A 1103 41.40 28.61 -35.55
N SER A 1104 42.33 29.36 -36.12
CA SER A 1104 42.01 30.34 -37.17
C SER A 1104 41.65 29.67 -38.49
N GLU A 1105 40.97 30.43 -39.35
CA GLU A 1105 40.96 30.16 -40.79
C GLU A 1105 42.38 30.10 -41.37
N ALA A 1106 42.53 29.31 -42.42
CA ALA A 1106 43.81 29.07 -43.09
C ALA A 1106 44.21 30.22 -44.02
N VAL A 1107 45.49 30.62 -44.00
CA VAL A 1107 46.07 31.57 -44.97
C VAL A 1107 47.23 30.92 -45.71
N VAL A 1108 47.15 30.90 -47.05
CA VAL A 1108 48.20 30.29 -47.90
C VAL A 1108 49.35 31.27 -48.13
N ILE A 1109 50.59 30.83 -47.84
CA ILE A 1109 51.78 31.64 -48.11
C ILE A 1109 52.12 31.60 -49.59
N LYS A 1110 51.97 32.74 -50.27
CA LYS A 1110 52.31 32.87 -51.69
C LYS A 1110 53.82 32.89 -51.90
N LEU A 1111 54.28 32.19 -52.94
CA LEU A 1111 55.66 32.16 -53.38
C LEU A 1111 56.03 33.46 -54.11
N ALA A 1112 57.25 33.96 -53.88
CA ALA A 1112 57.74 35.11 -54.62
C ALA A 1112 57.86 34.76 -56.12
N SER A 1113 57.29 35.61 -56.97
CA SER A 1113 57.43 35.51 -58.43
C SER A 1113 58.48 36.50 -58.94
N THR A 1114 59.04 36.17 -60.10
CA THR A 1114 59.94 37.04 -60.88
C THR A 1114 59.31 37.24 -62.25
N VAL A 1115 59.23 38.49 -62.71
CA VAL A 1115 58.70 38.81 -64.03
C VAL A 1115 59.83 39.36 -64.87
N THR A 1116 60.13 38.67 -65.97
CA THR A 1116 61.13 39.10 -66.94
C THR A 1116 60.44 39.49 -68.22
N VAL A 1117 60.73 40.69 -68.73
CA VAL A 1117 60.23 41.17 -70.01
C VAL A 1117 61.36 41.29 -71.02
N SER A 1118 61.09 40.92 -72.27
CA SER A 1118 62.02 41.02 -73.39
C SER A 1118 61.30 41.52 -74.64
N VAL A 1119 61.97 42.32 -75.46
CA VAL A 1119 61.41 42.94 -76.68
C VAL A 1119 62.29 42.57 -77.86
N LYS A 1120 61.72 42.03 -78.93
CA LYS A 1120 62.47 41.66 -80.15
C LYS A 1120 61.76 42.10 -81.45
N PRO A 1121 62.47 42.79 -82.37
CA PRO A 1121 63.77 43.42 -82.15
C PRO A 1121 63.65 44.63 -81.19
N PRO A 1122 64.66 44.94 -80.36
CA PRO A 1122 64.62 46.08 -79.44
C PRO A 1122 64.77 47.44 -80.15
N VAL A 1123 65.23 47.43 -81.40
CA VAL A 1123 65.29 48.57 -82.31
C VAL A 1123 64.60 48.20 -83.60
N LEU A 1124 63.64 49.00 -84.06
CA LEU A 1124 62.86 48.73 -85.27
C LEU A 1124 62.60 50.00 -86.07
N THR A 1125 62.30 49.85 -87.37
CA THR A 1125 61.79 50.94 -88.20
C THR A 1125 60.28 51.07 -88.04
N SER A 1126 59.70 52.21 -88.42
CA SER A 1126 58.25 52.48 -88.29
C SER A 1126 57.34 51.46 -89.01
N ALA A 1127 57.89 50.68 -89.95
CA ALA A 1127 57.19 49.61 -90.67
C ALA A 1127 57.32 48.21 -90.06
N GLN A 1128 58.20 48.02 -89.06
CA GLN A 1128 58.45 46.75 -88.41
C GLN A 1128 57.62 46.63 -87.12
N LYS A 1129 57.27 45.40 -86.74
CA LYS A 1129 56.59 45.12 -85.47
C LYS A 1129 57.55 44.45 -84.50
N ALA A 1130 57.43 44.78 -83.21
CA ALA A 1130 58.14 44.08 -82.14
C ALA A 1130 57.20 43.10 -81.44
N VAL A 1131 57.77 42.00 -80.98
CA VAL A 1131 57.08 41.09 -80.05
C VAL A 1131 57.66 41.31 -78.66
N VAL A 1132 56.78 41.55 -77.70
CA VAL A 1132 57.12 41.51 -76.28
C VAL A 1132 56.85 40.10 -75.77
N THR A 1133 57.87 39.47 -75.23
CA THR A 1133 57.74 38.20 -74.50
C THR A 1133 57.95 38.46 -73.02
N VAL A 1134 56.98 38.07 -72.21
CA VAL A 1134 57.06 38.07 -70.75
C VAL A 1134 57.19 36.64 -70.27
N LYS A 1135 58.09 36.41 -69.32
CA LYS A 1135 58.14 35.17 -68.56
C LYS A 1135 57.92 35.48 -67.08
N VAL A 1136 56.97 34.80 -66.47
CA VAL A 1136 56.77 34.79 -65.02
C VAL A 1136 57.34 33.47 -64.51
N ASP A 1137 58.31 33.56 -63.61
CA ASP A 1137 58.97 32.41 -63.01
C ASP A 1137 58.84 32.48 -61.48
N SER A 1138 58.72 31.34 -60.83
CA SER A 1138 58.62 31.24 -59.37
C SER A 1138 59.21 29.93 -58.89
N GLN A 1139 59.32 29.76 -57.57
CA GLN A 1139 59.73 28.49 -56.98
C GLN A 1139 58.59 27.47 -56.87
N ALA A 1140 57.42 27.74 -57.46
CA ALA A 1140 56.31 26.79 -57.49
C ALA A 1140 56.62 25.62 -58.44
N LYS A 1141 56.13 24.41 -58.10
CA LYS A 1141 56.29 23.22 -58.95
C LYS A 1141 55.52 23.34 -60.27
N ALA A 1142 54.42 24.08 -60.27
CA ALA A 1142 53.65 24.43 -61.46
C ALA A 1142 54.01 25.85 -61.91
N ALA A 1143 54.04 26.08 -63.23
CA ALA A 1143 54.31 27.40 -63.77
C ALA A 1143 53.22 28.41 -63.36
N PRO A 1144 53.57 29.67 -63.06
CA PRO A 1144 52.59 30.73 -62.76
C PRO A 1144 51.57 30.89 -63.89
N THR A 1145 50.30 31.06 -63.51
CA THR A 1145 49.15 31.10 -64.43
C THR A 1145 48.45 32.47 -64.41
N GLY A 1146 47.60 32.75 -65.39
CA GLY A 1146 46.81 33.98 -65.48
C GLY A 1146 47.30 34.96 -66.55
N THR A 1147 46.96 36.24 -66.40
CA THR A 1147 47.36 37.30 -67.33
C THR A 1147 48.42 38.21 -66.74
N VAL A 1148 49.27 38.75 -67.62
CA VAL A 1148 50.25 39.79 -67.32
C VAL A 1148 49.91 41.04 -68.10
N THR A 1149 49.82 42.17 -67.41
CA THR A 1149 49.65 43.48 -68.04
C THR A 1149 51.01 43.98 -68.52
N VAL A 1150 51.20 44.09 -69.84
CA VAL A 1150 52.38 44.70 -70.46
C VAL A 1150 52.08 46.14 -70.82
N LYS A 1151 52.84 47.10 -70.26
CA LYS A 1151 52.75 48.51 -70.63
C LYS A 1151 53.90 48.91 -71.54
N VAL A 1152 53.59 49.61 -72.63
CA VAL A 1152 54.54 50.20 -73.59
C VAL A 1152 54.23 51.69 -73.73
N GLY A 1153 54.99 52.54 -73.04
CA GLY A 1153 54.64 53.97 -72.95
C GLY A 1153 53.28 54.16 -72.26
N SER A 1154 52.30 54.73 -72.97
CA SER A 1154 50.91 54.88 -72.51
C SER A 1154 50.03 53.66 -72.76
N ASP A 1155 50.45 52.77 -73.66
CA ASP A 1155 49.60 51.66 -74.12
C ASP A 1155 49.74 50.47 -73.18
N SER A 1156 48.67 49.69 -73.05
CA SER A 1156 48.59 48.54 -72.14
C SER A 1156 47.99 47.35 -72.86
N PHE A 1157 48.60 46.18 -72.67
CA PHE A 1157 48.22 44.92 -73.30
C PHE A 1157 48.07 43.84 -72.23
N GLU A 1158 46.94 43.13 -72.23
CA GLU A 1158 46.76 41.94 -71.40
C GLU A 1158 47.29 40.72 -72.13
N VAL A 1159 48.20 39.98 -71.50
CA VAL A 1159 48.89 38.85 -72.10
C VAL A 1159 48.68 37.62 -71.25
N ALA A 1160 47.94 36.63 -71.77
CA ALA A 1160 47.79 35.35 -71.10
C ALA A 1160 49.11 34.58 -71.10
N LEU A 1161 49.41 33.95 -69.96
CA LEU A 1161 50.55 33.04 -69.81
C LEU A 1161 50.20 31.65 -70.34
N ASP A 1162 51.12 31.04 -71.08
CA ASP A 1162 51.05 29.64 -71.49
C ASP A 1162 51.43 28.69 -70.34
N ALA A 1163 51.37 27.38 -70.60
CA ALA A 1163 51.71 26.34 -69.61
C ALA A 1163 53.17 26.40 -69.11
N ALA A 1164 54.04 27.18 -69.75
CA ALA A 1164 55.41 27.43 -69.32
C ALA A 1164 55.58 28.78 -68.60
N GLY A 1165 54.49 29.46 -68.24
CA GLY A 1165 54.51 30.76 -67.58
C GLY A 1165 54.98 31.89 -68.51
N THR A 1166 54.84 31.71 -69.83
CA THR A 1166 55.30 32.67 -70.84
C THR A 1166 54.13 33.28 -71.60
N GLY A 1167 54.11 34.61 -71.72
CA GLY A 1167 53.12 35.35 -72.52
C GLY A 1167 53.80 36.10 -73.65
N ARG A 1168 53.16 36.21 -74.80
CA ARG A 1168 53.66 37.00 -75.94
C ARG A 1168 52.58 37.92 -76.49
N VAL A 1169 52.97 39.15 -76.81
CA VAL A 1169 52.12 40.10 -77.53
C VAL A 1169 52.93 40.76 -78.64
N GLU A 1170 52.35 40.76 -79.84
CA GLU A 1170 52.85 41.55 -80.96
C GLU A 1170 52.35 42.98 -80.81
N LEU A 1171 53.29 43.92 -80.80
CA LEU A 1171 53.01 45.32 -80.65
C LEU A 1171 52.50 45.94 -81.97
N PRO A 1172 51.58 46.91 -81.92
CA PRO A 1172 51.24 47.72 -83.08
C PRO A 1172 52.45 48.57 -83.54
N ALA A 1173 52.34 49.21 -84.70
CA ALA A 1173 53.36 50.15 -85.15
C ALA A 1173 53.41 51.38 -84.23
N TYR A 1174 54.61 51.79 -83.82
CA TYR A 1174 54.83 52.95 -82.96
C TYR A 1174 55.50 54.09 -83.74
N ALA A 1175 55.20 55.33 -83.37
CA ALA A 1175 55.91 56.48 -83.91
C ALA A 1175 57.38 56.49 -83.48
N LYS A 1176 58.22 57.29 -84.15
CA LYS A 1176 59.63 57.44 -83.80
C LYS A 1176 59.79 57.88 -82.34
N GLY A 1177 60.45 57.07 -81.51
CA GLY A 1177 60.61 57.36 -80.10
C GLY A 1177 61.25 56.24 -79.30
N ARG A 1178 61.47 56.50 -78.00
CA ARG A 1178 61.89 55.50 -77.01
C ARG A 1178 60.71 55.22 -76.09
N TYR A 1179 60.24 53.98 -76.06
CA TYR A 1179 59.13 53.54 -75.22
C TYR A 1179 59.63 52.64 -74.10
N THR A 1180 59.22 52.90 -72.87
CA THR A 1180 59.48 52.02 -71.73
C THR A 1180 58.50 50.86 -71.76
N VAL A 1181 59.01 49.64 -71.60
CA VAL A 1181 58.23 48.40 -71.56
C VAL A 1181 58.34 47.77 -70.18
N THR A 1182 57.22 47.61 -69.49
CA THR A 1182 57.13 46.91 -68.20
C THR A 1182 56.04 45.85 -68.25
N ALA A 1183 56.16 44.81 -67.44
CA ALA A 1183 55.17 43.75 -67.32
C ALA A 1183 54.79 43.57 -65.85
N THR A 1184 53.51 43.63 -65.51
CA THR A 1184 52.99 43.45 -64.15
C THR A 1184 52.13 42.20 -64.09
N TYR A 1185 52.60 41.23 -63.30
CA TYR A 1185 51.85 40.03 -62.96
C TYR A 1185 51.06 40.27 -61.67
N ALA A 1186 49.74 40.03 -61.72
CA ALA A 1186 48.84 40.24 -60.57
C ALA A 1186 48.95 39.16 -59.48
N GLY A 1187 49.68 38.06 -59.73
CA GLY A 1187 49.72 36.89 -58.85
C GLY A 1187 48.62 35.88 -59.17
N ASP A 1188 48.75 34.67 -58.64
CA ASP A 1188 47.73 33.63 -58.69
C ASP A 1188 47.50 33.02 -57.29
N ALA A 1189 46.89 31.83 -57.24
CA ALA A 1189 46.65 31.11 -55.98
C ALA A 1189 47.95 30.75 -55.24
N ALA A 1190 49.06 30.50 -55.96
CA ALA A 1190 50.32 30.05 -55.40
C ALA A 1190 51.42 31.13 -55.42
N ASN A 1191 51.30 32.15 -56.26
CA ASN A 1191 52.36 33.10 -56.59
C ASN A 1191 51.97 34.54 -56.26
N ALA A 1192 52.88 35.29 -55.65
CA ALA A 1192 52.69 36.69 -55.34
C ALA A 1192 52.76 37.58 -56.60
N ALA A 1193 52.10 38.73 -56.55
CA ALA A 1193 52.18 39.74 -57.60
C ALA A 1193 53.60 40.31 -57.74
N LYS A 1194 54.01 40.65 -58.97
CA LYS A 1194 55.32 41.27 -59.22
C LYS A 1194 55.33 42.07 -60.52
N THR A 1195 56.10 43.16 -60.55
CA THR A 1195 56.38 43.94 -61.76
C THR A 1195 57.82 43.75 -62.19
N SER A 1196 58.04 43.61 -63.50
CA SER A 1196 59.36 43.48 -64.10
C SER A 1196 60.17 44.76 -63.98
N SER A 1197 61.50 44.64 -64.05
CA SER A 1197 62.34 45.80 -64.37
C SER A 1197 62.00 46.31 -65.79
N PRO A 1198 62.10 47.62 -66.05
CA PRO A 1198 61.77 48.18 -67.35
C PRO A 1198 62.77 47.75 -68.44
N LYS A 1199 62.26 47.52 -69.64
CA LYS A 1199 63.04 47.45 -70.89
C LYS A 1199 62.66 48.61 -71.80
N TYR A 1200 63.37 48.76 -72.92
CA TYR A 1200 63.13 49.85 -73.85
C TYR A 1200 62.95 49.32 -75.26
N LEU A 1201 61.97 49.89 -75.96
CA LEU A 1201 61.76 49.74 -77.39
C LEU A 1201 62.15 51.05 -78.08
N TYR A 1202 63.01 50.96 -79.10
CA TYR A 1202 63.45 52.11 -79.88
C TYR A 1202 62.93 52.02 -81.31
N VAL A 1203 62.22 53.05 -81.75
CA VAL A 1203 61.75 53.16 -83.13
C VAL A 1203 62.60 54.18 -83.88
N SER A 1204 63.41 53.71 -84.81
CA SER A 1204 64.15 54.52 -85.78
C SER A 1204 63.33 54.70 -87.07
N ARG A 1205 63.74 55.61 -87.97
CA ARG A 1205 62.94 56.15 -89.09
C ARG A 1205 61.99 55.13 -89.73
#